data_AF-A0A081BYM9-F1
#
_entry.id   AF-A0A081BYM9-F1
#
_cell.length_a   1.000
_cell.length_b   1.000
_cell.length_c   1.000
_cell.angle_alpha   90.00
_cell.angle_beta   90.00
_cell.angle_gamma   90.00
#
_symmetry.space_group_name_H-M   'P 1'
#
loop_
_entity.id
_entity.type
_entity.pdbx_description
1 polymer ?
#
loop_
_entity_poly.entity_id
_entity_poly.type
_entity_poly.pdbx_seq_one_letter_code
_entity_poly.pdbx_strand_id
1 'polypeptide(L)'
;MKITRKELESKAAKIFRKVNRLKTTSSKLEKLDELLQTLRNMVDSNVNNQGTSGNARHADPAFHGLVQAYSDLCVMHKLKFQMDALFEGIQADMKRLAQQPEQLTPSQFDSLVQRLQVVMEIDSQHPEAGQLFKTLVEGYPEFAEHTLVGDLSFDLTPYQLPELVIDITCRFADLTQNSILQSRYPSYQRRFSGNDASLQEQNAHAMVRLRFSLNQLTEFDLFHEELHTKPGYAIAVNNHPMEESVFSDWFQCYKRFLNAHNPQYCYGASPFTFNVFGCHKLYMPDVAKCLDQCWFSHGAMDEASRLFLVDVRTIAAHIRSYLPHCGFCPALTREKLLIGVGVLPQYVNPECDRRWQYFSSGEGQSGVLPRGDDIAIALTPISLSSQIDASTLLEVGPTPYIEKILQFLQSRDTSALAEQAYRNLCHCLHCGAPYKPHTMTCSACKIDFWKLAIKNPETTVDHLKYAKIPDLTFVEQEMAHPLTSAAPTPQQSHSGKDLSFDQLWSDPEVRKILSTDQKPSEKSDTSQVTFDQDVPREPAEIEEPLSQSSSSAGRFELHEKLRSLLSHKYRERKAIEEAFSQPAETSPSSSFAEESSGYQPARASIDRETSVVVPSTDQAPETIPSHQAELLDALKKLKPRKKSELSKRGVVRVIYHATIDKELCPLCAYLDGMVMDPDDPATDIFSPPLFPGCTCRREYVLKTEKPSKWPQVSFTFPSKELLGYLQKKF
;
A
#
# COMPACT_ATOMS: atom_id res chain seq x y z
N MET A 1 44.06 1.30 -17.49
CA MET A 1 44.82 2.56 -17.63
C MET A 1 44.27 3.54 -16.60
N LYS A 2 45.08 4.22 -15.77
CA LYS A 2 44.56 5.16 -14.76
C LYS A 2 44.29 6.52 -15.42
N ILE A 3 43.05 6.98 -15.41
CA ILE A 3 42.69 8.34 -15.85
C ILE A 3 43.10 9.32 -14.74
N THR A 4 43.87 10.33 -15.09
CA THR A 4 44.29 11.40 -14.17
C THR A 4 43.20 12.47 -14.02
N ARG A 5 43.20 13.20 -12.91
CA ARG A 5 42.32 14.36 -12.67
C ARG A 5 42.33 15.35 -13.85
N LYS A 6 43.51 15.67 -14.40
CA LYS A 6 43.66 16.60 -15.53
C LYS A 6 43.05 16.07 -16.84
N GLU A 7 43.11 14.76 -17.09
CA GLU A 7 42.46 14.15 -18.24
C GLU A 7 40.93 14.16 -18.09
N LEU A 8 40.42 13.93 -16.88
CA LEU A 8 39.00 14.01 -16.58
C LEU A 8 38.47 15.44 -16.76
N GLU A 9 39.12 16.42 -16.13
CA GLU A 9 38.86 17.87 -16.31
C GLU A 9 38.85 18.26 -17.79
N SER A 10 39.86 17.83 -18.55
CA SER A 10 39.97 18.11 -20.00
C SER A 10 38.86 17.46 -20.82
N LYS A 11 38.50 16.20 -20.52
CA LYS A 11 37.41 15.47 -21.19
C LYS A 11 36.06 16.11 -20.90
N ALA A 12 35.76 16.41 -19.63
CA ALA A 12 34.56 17.14 -19.22
C ALA A 12 34.49 18.50 -19.91
N ALA A 13 35.56 19.31 -19.83
CA ALA A 13 35.61 20.63 -20.45
C ALA A 13 35.48 20.60 -21.97
N LYS A 14 35.94 19.54 -22.65
CA LYS A 14 35.73 19.34 -24.09
C LYS A 14 34.27 19.01 -24.40
N ILE A 15 33.60 18.23 -23.57
CA ILE A 15 32.19 17.85 -23.76
C ILE A 15 31.26 19.02 -23.44
N PHE A 16 31.37 19.70 -22.31
CA PHE A 16 30.57 20.89 -22.00
C PHE A 16 30.72 21.99 -23.08
N ARG A 17 31.94 22.21 -23.60
CA ARG A 17 32.16 23.10 -24.76
C ARG A 17 31.47 22.65 -26.04
N LYS A 18 31.29 21.34 -26.26
CA LYS A 18 30.54 20.82 -27.41
C LYS A 18 29.03 20.98 -27.18
N VAL A 19 28.54 20.60 -26.00
CA VAL A 19 27.13 20.70 -25.58
C VAL A 19 26.61 22.13 -25.79
N ASN A 20 27.31 23.15 -25.29
CA ASN A 20 26.88 24.55 -25.40
C ASN A 20 26.95 25.13 -26.84
N ARG A 21 27.42 24.34 -27.83
CA ARG A 21 27.42 24.68 -29.26
C ARG A 21 26.35 23.92 -30.06
N LEU A 22 25.68 22.94 -29.45
CA LEU A 22 24.58 22.20 -30.10
C LEU A 22 23.31 23.05 -30.08
N LYS A 23 22.52 22.97 -31.15
CA LYS A 23 21.33 23.82 -31.33
C LYS A 23 20.10 23.28 -30.59
N THR A 24 19.91 21.96 -30.60
CA THR A 24 18.72 21.27 -30.09
C THR A 24 18.94 20.73 -28.68
N THR A 25 17.88 20.67 -27.87
CA THR A 25 17.91 20.10 -26.52
C THR A 25 18.27 18.61 -26.54
N SER A 26 17.63 17.78 -27.38
CA SER A 26 17.94 16.33 -27.49
C SER A 26 19.44 16.06 -27.66
N SER A 27 20.09 16.73 -28.62
CA SER A 27 21.53 16.51 -28.86
C SER A 27 22.43 17.00 -27.73
N LYS A 28 21.98 17.96 -26.90
CA LYS A 28 22.68 18.34 -25.67
C LYS A 28 22.58 17.24 -24.61
N LEU A 29 21.37 16.71 -24.41
CA LEU A 29 21.10 15.62 -23.46
C LEU A 29 21.88 14.36 -23.83
N GLU A 30 21.76 13.89 -25.08
CA GLU A 30 22.54 12.77 -25.64
C GLU A 30 24.05 12.94 -25.37
N LYS A 31 24.57 14.16 -25.53
CA LYS A 31 26.01 14.42 -25.38
C LYS A 31 26.45 14.56 -23.91
N LEU A 32 25.54 14.88 -23.01
CA LEU A 32 25.76 14.80 -21.56
C LEU A 32 25.65 13.34 -21.08
N ASP A 33 24.79 12.53 -21.69
CA ASP A 33 24.68 11.09 -21.38
C ASP A 33 25.93 10.30 -21.76
N GLU A 34 26.58 10.62 -22.89
CA GLU A 34 27.91 10.07 -23.20
C GLU A 34 28.96 10.33 -22.10
N LEU A 35 28.87 11.50 -21.43
CA LEU A 35 29.77 11.85 -20.32
C LEU A 35 29.33 11.18 -19.02
N LEU A 36 28.03 11.17 -18.70
CA LEU A 36 27.50 10.43 -17.54
C LEU A 36 27.84 8.95 -17.63
N GLN A 37 27.69 8.31 -18.80
CA GLN A 37 28.06 6.91 -18.98
C GLN A 37 29.57 6.69 -18.89
N THR A 38 30.39 7.63 -19.39
CA THR A 38 31.85 7.61 -19.13
C THR A 38 32.13 7.62 -17.61
N LEU A 39 31.50 8.52 -16.86
CA LEU A 39 31.73 8.71 -15.42
C LEU A 39 31.25 7.49 -14.62
N ARG A 40 30.08 6.92 -14.95
CA ARG A 40 29.56 5.68 -14.37
C ARG A 40 30.53 4.51 -14.60
N ASN A 41 30.92 4.26 -15.86
CA ASN A 41 31.87 3.20 -16.20
C ASN A 41 33.21 3.34 -15.43
N MET A 42 33.65 4.56 -15.09
CA MET A 42 34.84 4.80 -14.27
C MET A 42 34.64 4.44 -12.79
N VAL A 43 33.46 4.69 -12.22
CA VAL A 43 33.11 4.26 -10.85
C VAL A 43 33.03 2.73 -10.80
N ASP A 44 32.27 2.11 -11.70
CA ASP A 44 32.03 0.67 -11.74
C ASP A 44 33.34 -0.12 -11.94
N SER A 45 34.22 0.38 -12.81
CA SER A 45 35.56 -0.18 -13.02
C SER A 45 36.45 -0.12 -11.76
N ASN A 46 36.26 0.85 -10.87
CA ASN A 46 37.02 0.94 -9.62
C ASN A 46 36.48 0.03 -8.52
N VAL A 47 35.18 -0.32 -8.55
CA VAL A 47 34.57 -1.28 -7.63
C VAL A 47 35.00 -2.70 -7.99
N ASN A 48 34.80 -3.12 -9.23
CA ASN A 48 35.06 -4.50 -9.68
C ASN A 48 36.53 -4.95 -9.55
N ASN A 49 37.49 -4.02 -9.57
CA ASN A 49 38.92 -4.33 -9.41
C ASN A 49 39.35 -4.61 -7.95
N GLN A 50 38.46 -4.48 -6.96
CA GLN A 50 38.81 -4.72 -5.55
C GLN A 50 38.67 -6.20 -5.13
N GLY A 51 37.91 -7.02 -5.87
CA GLY A 51 37.50 -8.36 -5.42
C GLY A 51 38.50 -9.50 -5.67
N THR A 52 39.54 -9.33 -6.49
CA THR A 52 40.34 -10.46 -7.05
C THR A 52 41.83 -10.46 -6.71
N SER A 53 42.32 -9.51 -5.91
CA SER A 53 43.73 -9.46 -5.50
C SER A 53 43.87 -9.04 -4.04
N GLY A 54 44.51 -9.87 -3.22
CA GLY A 54 44.74 -9.63 -1.78
C GLY A 54 45.63 -8.43 -1.43
N ASN A 55 45.99 -7.60 -2.42
CA ASN A 55 46.59 -6.28 -2.23
C ASN A 55 45.57 -5.19 -2.61
N ALA A 56 44.51 -5.08 -1.81
CA ALA A 56 43.47 -4.06 -1.97
C ALA A 56 44.06 -2.66 -1.72
N ARG A 57 44.58 -2.03 -2.78
CA ARG A 57 44.90 -0.60 -2.77
C ARG A 57 43.58 0.16 -2.72
N HIS A 58 43.22 0.65 -1.54
CA HIS A 58 42.06 1.51 -1.33
C HIS A 58 41.99 2.57 -2.44
N ALA A 59 40.84 2.64 -3.12
CA ALA A 59 40.59 3.69 -4.10
C ALA A 59 40.68 5.04 -3.39
N ASP A 60 41.34 6.01 -4.02
CA ASP A 60 41.47 7.36 -3.47
C ASP A 60 40.06 7.97 -3.30
N PRO A 61 39.58 8.21 -2.06
CA PRO A 61 38.23 8.71 -1.83
C PRO A 61 38.04 10.11 -2.43
N ALA A 62 39.10 10.92 -2.54
CA ALA A 62 39.04 12.22 -3.20
C ALA A 62 38.81 12.10 -4.72
N PHE A 63 39.32 11.03 -5.35
CA PHE A 63 39.00 10.76 -6.76
C PHE A 63 37.54 10.32 -6.95
N HIS A 64 36.98 9.53 -6.02
CA HIS A 64 35.57 9.15 -6.07
C HIS A 64 34.64 10.36 -5.88
N GLY A 65 34.90 11.22 -4.88
CA GLY A 65 34.19 12.48 -4.66
C GLY A 65 34.22 13.38 -5.91
N LEU A 66 35.40 13.55 -6.51
CA LEU A 66 35.56 14.33 -7.74
C LEU A 66 34.75 13.78 -8.93
N VAL A 67 34.73 12.46 -9.14
CA VAL A 67 33.94 11.82 -10.20
C VAL A 67 32.44 11.99 -9.96
N GLN A 68 32.00 11.87 -8.71
CA GLN A 68 30.61 12.12 -8.32
C GLN A 68 30.22 13.59 -8.54
N ALA A 69 31.06 14.55 -8.16
CA ALA A 69 30.81 15.97 -8.41
C ALA A 69 30.71 16.30 -9.92
N TYR A 70 31.50 15.65 -10.78
CA TYR A 70 31.31 15.77 -12.23
C TYR A 70 30.01 15.11 -12.74
N SER A 71 29.56 14.00 -12.13
CA SER A 71 28.26 13.41 -12.44
C SER A 71 27.12 14.37 -12.08
N ASP A 72 27.19 14.99 -10.90
CA ASP A 72 26.21 15.97 -10.42
C ASP A 72 26.16 17.21 -11.32
N LEU A 73 27.32 17.75 -11.74
CA LEU A 73 27.38 18.85 -12.71
C LEU A 73 26.76 18.50 -14.06
N CYS A 74 26.88 17.26 -14.53
CA CYS A 74 26.21 16.80 -15.74
C CYS A 74 24.69 16.77 -15.56
N VAL A 75 24.20 16.22 -14.44
CA VAL A 75 22.77 16.19 -14.08
C VAL A 75 22.20 17.61 -14.01
N MET A 76 22.88 18.57 -13.39
CA MET A 76 22.47 19.98 -13.34
C MET A 76 22.35 20.61 -14.75
N HIS A 77 23.31 20.35 -15.65
CA HIS A 77 23.22 20.84 -17.03
C HIS A 77 22.05 20.21 -17.78
N LYS A 78 21.81 18.89 -17.61
CA LYS A 78 20.66 18.23 -18.23
C LYS A 78 19.35 18.86 -17.77
N LEU A 79 19.14 18.92 -16.46
CA LEU A 79 17.95 19.53 -15.86
C LEU A 79 17.76 20.99 -16.30
N LYS A 80 18.83 21.79 -16.37
CA LYS A 80 18.78 23.17 -16.89
C LYS A 80 18.34 23.25 -18.35
N PHE A 81 18.83 22.36 -19.23
CA PHE A 81 18.39 22.37 -20.64
C PHE A 81 16.96 21.83 -20.82
N GLN A 82 16.52 20.90 -19.97
CA GLN A 82 15.14 20.42 -19.96
C GLN A 82 14.19 21.52 -19.47
N MET A 83 14.53 22.21 -18.39
CA MET A 83 13.80 23.37 -17.88
C MET A 83 13.77 24.54 -18.89
N ASP A 84 14.87 24.83 -19.59
CA ASP A 84 14.89 25.84 -20.67
C ASP A 84 13.91 25.45 -21.80
N ALA A 85 13.89 24.19 -22.21
CA ALA A 85 12.97 23.70 -23.24
C ALA A 85 11.50 23.70 -22.79
N LEU A 86 11.24 23.36 -21.53
CA LEU A 86 9.91 23.47 -20.90
C LEU A 86 9.43 24.92 -20.93
N PHE A 87 10.29 25.86 -20.50
CA PHE A 87 9.98 27.28 -20.43
C PHE A 87 9.77 27.93 -21.81
N GLU A 88 10.56 27.56 -22.82
CA GLU A 88 10.32 27.99 -24.20
C GLU A 88 8.98 27.47 -24.75
N GLY A 89 8.59 26.24 -24.38
CA GLY A 89 7.26 25.70 -24.67
C GLY A 89 6.15 26.56 -24.05
N ILE A 90 6.24 26.84 -22.75
CA ILE A 90 5.30 27.73 -22.04
C ILE A 90 5.24 29.11 -22.72
N GLN A 91 6.37 29.72 -23.06
CA GLN A 91 6.40 31.03 -23.73
C GLN A 91 5.73 31.00 -25.11
N ALA A 92 5.91 29.92 -25.88
CA ALA A 92 5.22 29.73 -27.16
C ALA A 92 3.70 29.61 -26.97
N ASP A 93 3.27 28.88 -25.94
CA ASP A 93 1.86 28.68 -25.60
C ASP A 93 1.20 29.99 -25.13
N MET A 94 1.82 30.70 -24.18
CA MET A 94 1.38 32.03 -23.73
C MET A 94 1.28 33.02 -24.90
N LYS A 95 2.19 32.95 -25.88
CA LYS A 95 2.12 33.77 -27.09
C LYS A 95 0.96 33.38 -28.02
N ARG A 96 0.58 32.11 -28.09
CA ARG A 96 -0.62 31.67 -28.83
C ARG A 96 -1.89 32.14 -28.13
N LEU A 97 -1.97 32.02 -26.80
CA LEU A 97 -3.10 32.52 -26.00
C LEU A 97 -3.27 34.03 -26.13
N ALA A 98 -2.17 34.80 -26.11
CA ALA A 98 -2.22 36.25 -26.36
C ALA A 98 -2.74 36.64 -27.75
N GLN A 99 -2.78 35.72 -28.72
CA GLN A 99 -3.38 35.92 -30.05
C GLN A 99 -4.85 35.49 -30.10
N GLN A 100 -5.26 34.53 -29.25
CA GLN A 100 -6.58 33.88 -29.27
C GLN A 100 -7.05 33.57 -27.84
N PRO A 101 -7.33 34.59 -27.00
CA PRO A 101 -7.58 34.39 -25.57
C PRO A 101 -8.86 33.57 -25.28
N GLU A 102 -9.87 33.66 -26.16
CA GLU A 102 -11.14 32.92 -26.04
C GLU A 102 -11.02 31.40 -26.30
N GLN A 103 -9.86 30.90 -26.74
CA GLN A 103 -9.65 29.47 -26.98
C GLN A 103 -9.06 28.71 -25.78
N LEU A 104 -8.78 29.40 -24.67
CA LEU A 104 -8.19 28.76 -23.50
C LEU A 104 -9.19 27.80 -22.83
N THR A 105 -8.83 26.51 -22.75
CA THR A 105 -9.59 25.52 -21.98
C THR A 105 -9.05 25.41 -20.55
N PRO A 106 -9.86 24.95 -19.57
CA PRO A 106 -9.37 24.65 -18.21
C PRO A 106 -8.14 23.73 -18.24
N SER A 107 -8.17 22.66 -19.03
CA SER A 107 -7.06 21.72 -19.18
C SER A 107 -5.77 22.34 -19.75
N GLN A 108 -5.87 23.36 -20.60
CA GLN A 108 -4.71 24.11 -21.10
C GLN A 108 -4.14 25.06 -20.05
N PHE A 109 -5.02 25.78 -19.32
CA PHE A 109 -4.62 26.63 -18.20
C PHE A 109 -3.91 25.78 -17.12
N ASP A 110 -4.50 24.64 -16.79
CA ASP A 110 -4.00 23.64 -15.86
C ASP A 110 -2.61 23.12 -16.22
N SER A 111 -2.42 22.78 -17.50
CA SER A 111 -1.12 22.35 -18.02
C SER A 111 -0.08 23.46 -17.93
N LEU A 112 -0.44 24.71 -18.25
CA LEU A 112 0.49 25.85 -18.16
C LEU A 112 0.86 26.19 -16.72
N VAL A 113 -0.09 26.15 -15.80
CA VAL A 113 0.14 26.30 -14.36
C VAL A 113 1.10 25.22 -13.85
N GLN A 114 0.83 23.94 -14.15
CA GLN A 114 1.68 22.82 -13.74
C GLN A 114 3.11 22.96 -14.30
N ARG A 115 3.25 23.31 -15.58
CA ARG A 115 4.56 23.49 -16.24
C ARG A 115 5.34 24.68 -15.65
N LEU A 116 4.67 25.78 -15.32
CA LEU A 116 5.27 26.93 -14.63
C LEU A 116 5.70 26.58 -13.20
N GLN A 117 4.87 25.83 -12.46
CA GLN A 117 5.21 25.32 -11.13
C GLN A 117 6.44 24.41 -11.20
N VAL A 118 6.56 23.51 -12.20
CA VAL A 118 7.75 22.68 -12.40
C VAL A 118 9.01 23.50 -12.72
N VAL A 119 8.91 24.59 -13.47
CA VAL A 119 10.06 25.51 -13.67
C VAL A 119 10.48 26.16 -12.34
N MET A 120 9.52 26.59 -11.51
CA MET A 120 9.77 27.16 -10.18
C MET A 120 10.25 26.11 -9.16
N GLU A 121 9.90 24.84 -9.33
CA GLU A 121 10.41 23.70 -8.54
C GLU A 121 11.89 23.45 -8.84
N ILE A 122 12.27 23.48 -10.13
CA ILE A 122 13.64 23.26 -10.60
C ILE A 122 14.57 24.43 -10.25
N ASP A 123 14.09 25.68 -10.36
CA ASP A 123 14.81 26.87 -9.91
C ASP A 123 13.82 27.90 -9.32
N SER A 124 13.69 27.89 -7.99
CA SER A 124 12.83 28.81 -7.23
C SER A 124 13.08 30.30 -7.49
N GLN A 125 14.24 30.65 -8.08
CA GLN A 125 14.59 32.02 -8.46
C GLN A 125 14.54 32.25 -9.98
N HIS A 126 13.79 31.45 -10.74
CA HIS A 126 13.68 31.60 -12.19
C HIS A 126 13.17 33.02 -12.56
N PRO A 127 13.92 33.80 -13.36
CA PRO A 127 13.74 35.26 -13.45
C PRO A 127 12.39 35.69 -14.05
N GLU A 128 11.78 34.86 -14.88
CA GLU A 128 10.55 35.18 -15.62
C GLU A 128 9.35 34.29 -15.23
N ALA A 129 9.56 33.15 -14.54
CA ALA A 129 8.50 32.14 -14.37
C ALA A 129 7.43 32.59 -13.38
N GLY A 130 7.82 33.15 -12.23
CA GLY A 130 6.87 33.70 -11.27
C GLY A 130 6.06 34.88 -11.83
N GLN A 131 6.63 35.67 -12.75
CA GLN A 131 5.90 36.73 -13.44
C GLN A 131 4.88 36.15 -14.43
N LEU A 132 5.26 35.18 -15.26
CA LEU A 132 4.31 34.53 -16.19
C LEU A 132 3.20 33.79 -15.45
N PHE A 133 3.52 33.09 -14.35
CA PHE A 133 2.54 32.46 -13.48
C PHE A 133 1.53 33.48 -12.94
N LYS A 134 2.03 34.59 -12.39
CA LYS A 134 1.17 35.68 -11.91
C LYS A 134 0.29 36.26 -13.03
N THR A 135 0.86 36.54 -14.20
CA THR A 135 0.11 37.07 -15.36
C THR A 135 -0.93 36.09 -15.90
N LEU A 136 -0.65 34.79 -15.90
CA LEU A 136 -1.60 33.75 -16.29
C LEU A 136 -2.79 33.70 -15.30
N VAL A 137 -2.49 33.67 -14.00
CA VAL A 137 -3.50 33.60 -12.93
C VAL A 137 -4.36 34.88 -12.86
N GLU A 138 -3.74 36.07 -12.96
CA GLU A 138 -4.47 37.34 -12.98
C GLU A 138 -5.24 37.59 -14.29
N GLY A 139 -4.81 36.97 -15.39
CA GLY A 139 -5.45 37.11 -16.70
C GLY A 139 -6.70 36.25 -16.91
N TYR A 140 -6.83 35.15 -16.15
CA TYR A 140 -7.93 34.18 -16.25
C TYR A 140 -8.39 33.70 -14.86
N PRO A 141 -8.96 34.60 -14.03
CA PRO A 141 -9.40 34.26 -12.68
C PRO A 141 -10.42 33.11 -12.64
N GLU A 142 -11.27 32.99 -13.66
CA GLU A 142 -12.28 31.94 -13.82
C GLU A 142 -11.69 30.52 -13.85
N PHE A 143 -10.46 30.34 -14.34
CA PHE A 143 -9.75 29.06 -14.26
C PHE A 143 -8.91 28.96 -12.98
N ALA A 144 -8.35 30.08 -12.50
CA ALA A 144 -7.54 30.13 -11.30
C ALA A 144 -8.29 29.69 -10.02
N GLU A 145 -9.57 30.06 -9.88
CA GLU A 145 -10.41 29.65 -8.74
C GLU A 145 -10.57 28.12 -8.66
N HIS A 146 -10.72 27.44 -9.80
CA HIS A 146 -10.76 25.98 -9.87
C HIS A 146 -9.38 25.33 -9.68
N THR A 147 -8.31 26.00 -10.12
CA THR A 147 -6.96 25.44 -10.18
C THR A 147 -6.19 25.50 -8.86
N LEU A 148 -6.29 26.61 -8.11
CA LEU A 148 -5.33 26.94 -7.06
C LEU A 148 -5.79 26.62 -5.62
N VAL A 149 -7.10 26.55 -5.36
CA VAL A 149 -7.61 26.64 -3.97
C VAL A 149 -8.44 25.42 -3.52
N GLY A 150 -9.09 24.69 -4.43
CA GLY A 150 -9.99 23.59 -4.04
C GLY A 150 -9.33 22.22 -3.84
N ASP A 151 -8.50 21.81 -4.80
CA ASP A 151 -8.54 20.41 -5.24
C ASP A 151 -7.40 19.49 -4.75
N LEU A 152 -6.67 19.90 -3.70
CA LEU A 152 -5.81 18.99 -2.91
C LEU A 152 -6.33 18.74 -1.48
N SER A 153 -7.48 19.34 -1.13
CA SER A 153 -8.09 19.13 0.18
C SER A 153 -8.73 17.74 0.28
N PHE A 154 -8.50 17.06 1.40
CA PHE A 154 -9.20 15.83 1.77
C PHE A 154 -10.14 16.14 2.92
N ASP A 155 -11.45 16.08 2.64
CA ASP A 155 -12.49 16.17 3.65
C ASP A 155 -12.80 14.76 4.18
N LEU A 156 -12.40 14.51 5.42
CA LEU A 156 -12.73 13.28 6.14
C LEU A 156 -13.95 13.46 7.07
N THR A 157 -14.51 14.66 7.21
CA THR A 157 -15.64 14.92 8.11
C THR A 157 -16.92 14.13 7.77
N PRO A 158 -17.23 13.76 6.51
CA PRO A 158 -18.35 12.86 6.21
C PRO A 158 -18.14 11.42 6.69
N TYR A 159 -16.90 11.04 7.00
CA TYR A 159 -16.53 9.67 7.36
C TYR A 159 -16.08 9.55 8.82
N GLN A 160 -15.60 10.63 9.43
CA GLN A 160 -14.95 10.63 10.74
C GLN A 160 -15.64 11.58 11.73
N LEU A 161 -16.09 10.99 12.83
CA LEU A 161 -16.54 11.69 14.03
C LEU A 161 -15.46 11.60 15.12
N PRO A 162 -15.50 12.47 16.16
CA PRO A 162 -14.57 12.40 17.30
C PRO A 162 -14.56 11.05 18.02
N GLU A 163 -15.65 10.30 17.93
CA GLU A 163 -15.77 8.91 18.37
C GLU A 163 -16.35 8.09 17.21
N LEU A 164 -15.73 6.95 16.87
CA LEU A 164 -16.28 6.02 15.90
C LEU A 164 -17.53 5.36 16.50
N VAL A 165 -18.68 5.60 15.88
CA VAL A 165 -19.96 5.00 16.26
C VAL A 165 -20.40 4.02 15.19
N ILE A 166 -20.57 2.76 15.56
CA ILE A 166 -21.10 1.72 14.67
C ILE A 166 -22.50 1.33 15.16
N ASP A 167 -23.49 1.45 14.29
CA ASP A 167 -24.87 1.09 14.57
C ASP A 167 -25.29 -0.14 13.74
N ILE A 168 -25.71 -1.22 14.40
CA ILE A 168 -26.37 -2.37 13.76
C ILE A 168 -27.88 -2.18 13.90
N THR A 169 -28.61 -2.24 12.80
CA THR A 169 -30.07 -2.36 12.79
C THR A 169 -30.44 -3.78 12.38
N CYS A 170 -31.25 -4.47 13.18
CA CYS A 170 -31.69 -5.85 12.92
C CYS A 170 -33.08 -6.11 13.55
N ARG A 171 -33.71 -7.25 13.25
CA ARG A 171 -34.97 -7.64 13.91
C ARG A 171 -34.69 -8.11 15.33
N PHE A 172 -35.59 -7.79 16.27
CA PHE A 172 -35.48 -8.25 17.65
C PHE A 172 -35.55 -9.78 17.78
N ALA A 173 -36.29 -10.45 16.89
CA ALA A 173 -36.30 -11.91 16.80
C ALA A 173 -34.90 -12.51 16.56
N ASP A 174 -34.08 -11.91 15.69
CA ASP A 174 -32.74 -12.44 15.39
C ASP A 174 -31.80 -12.35 16.61
N LEU A 175 -31.92 -11.29 17.41
CA LEU A 175 -31.20 -11.14 18.68
C LEU A 175 -31.66 -12.14 19.73
N THR A 176 -32.97 -12.31 19.86
CA THR A 176 -33.57 -13.17 20.91
C THR A 176 -33.56 -14.65 20.56
N GLN A 177 -33.35 -15.05 19.31
CA GLN A 177 -33.22 -16.45 18.91
C GLN A 177 -31.76 -16.94 18.84
N ASN A 178 -30.78 -16.04 18.85
CA ASN A 178 -29.37 -16.42 18.85
C ASN A 178 -28.88 -16.82 20.25
N SER A 179 -28.58 -18.11 20.45
CA SER A 179 -28.16 -18.66 21.75
C SER A 179 -26.84 -18.09 22.27
N ILE A 180 -25.91 -17.72 21.39
CA ILE A 180 -24.61 -17.14 21.77
C ILE A 180 -24.85 -15.73 22.35
N LEU A 181 -25.60 -14.88 21.63
CA LEU A 181 -25.93 -13.53 22.10
C LEU A 181 -26.81 -13.56 23.37
N GLN A 182 -27.77 -14.49 23.47
CA GLN A 182 -28.54 -14.72 24.70
C GLN A 182 -27.64 -15.03 25.91
N SER A 183 -26.70 -15.96 25.75
CA SER A 183 -25.84 -16.41 26.85
C SER A 183 -24.93 -15.30 27.37
N ARG A 184 -24.48 -14.40 26.49
CA ARG A 184 -23.56 -13.30 26.81
C ARG A 184 -24.28 -12.04 27.29
N TYR A 185 -25.54 -11.82 26.88
CA TYR A 185 -26.32 -10.62 27.21
C TYR A 185 -27.76 -10.92 27.70
N PRO A 186 -27.94 -11.57 28.86
CA PRO A 186 -29.26 -11.94 29.41
C PRO A 186 -30.13 -10.75 29.84
N SER A 187 -29.62 -9.52 29.79
CA SER A 187 -30.39 -8.28 30.02
C SER A 187 -31.44 -8.03 28.93
N TYR A 188 -31.20 -8.45 27.68
CA TYR A 188 -32.15 -8.26 26.59
C TYR A 188 -33.41 -9.12 26.75
N GLN A 189 -33.31 -10.35 27.27
CA GLN A 189 -34.47 -11.19 27.55
C GLN A 189 -35.40 -10.54 28.61
N ARG A 190 -34.82 -10.02 29.70
CA ARG A 190 -35.59 -9.49 30.85
C ARG A 190 -36.46 -8.26 30.55
N ARG A 191 -36.18 -7.49 29.50
CA ARG A 191 -37.02 -6.35 29.09
C ARG A 191 -38.27 -6.75 28.30
N PHE A 192 -38.31 -7.96 27.73
CA PHE A 192 -39.33 -8.35 26.75
C PHE A 192 -39.99 -9.71 27.06
N SER A 193 -39.58 -10.40 28.13
CA SER A 193 -40.17 -11.66 28.61
C SER A 193 -41.54 -11.48 29.30
N GLY A 194 -42.40 -10.59 28.78
CA GLY A 194 -43.79 -10.47 29.22
C GLY A 194 -44.61 -11.69 28.78
N ASN A 195 -45.54 -12.14 29.61
CA ASN A 195 -46.40 -13.30 29.34
C ASN A 195 -47.49 -13.04 28.27
N ASP A 196 -47.52 -11.86 27.65
CA ASP A 196 -48.50 -11.49 26.64
C ASP A 196 -48.02 -11.91 25.24
N ALA A 197 -48.66 -12.96 24.71
CA ALA A 197 -48.35 -13.51 23.39
C ALA A 197 -48.56 -12.49 22.25
N SER A 198 -49.50 -11.54 22.40
CA SER A 198 -49.75 -10.52 21.36
C SER A 198 -48.62 -9.50 21.26
N LEU A 199 -48.03 -9.12 22.40
CA LEU A 199 -46.84 -8.29 22.45
C LEU A 199 -45.60 -9.04 21.95
N GLN A 200 -45.50 -10.35 22.15
CA GLN A 200 -44.37 -11.14 21.62
C GLN A 200 -44.36 -11.16 20.08
N GLU A 201 -45.52 -11.32 19.43
CA GLU A 201 -45.62 -11.34 17.97
C GLU A 201 -45.34 -9.94 17.35
N GLN A 202 -45.83 -8.86 17.97
CA GLN A 202 -45.48 -7.50 17.56
C GLN A 202 -43.98 -7.21 17.75
N ASN A 203 -43.41 -7.62 18.88
CA ASN A 203 -41.97 -7.43 19.16
C ASN A 203 -41.08 -8.26 18.22
N ALA A 204 -41.52 -9.41 17.72
CA ALA A 204 -40.72 -10.23 16.80
C ALA A 204 -40.34 -9.49 15.50
N HIS A 205 -41.23 -8.61 15.03
CA HIS A 205 -41.02 -7.77 13.85
C HIS A 205 -40.39 -6.40 14.14
N ALA A 206 -40.22 -6.04 15.42
CA ALA A 206 -39.62 -4.76 15.80
C ALA A 206 -38.15 -4.70 15.36
N MET A 207 -37.77 -3.59 14.71
CA MET A 207 -36.38 -3.29 14.38
C MET A 207 -35.68 -2.66 15.59
N VAL A 208 -34.51 -3.18 15.94
CA VAL A 208 -33.68 -2.68 17.04
C VAL A 208 -32.38 -2.14 16.47
N ARG A 209 -32.00 -0.94 16.92
CA ARG A 209 -30.69 -0.31 16.64
C ARG A 209 -29.78 -0.50 17.85
N LEU A 210 -28.73 -1.31 17.68
CA LEU A 210 -27.65 -1.50 18.64
C LEU A 210 -26.52 -0.54 18.29
N ARG A 211 -25.94 0.13 19.28
CA ARG A 211 -24.87 1.12 19.11
C ARG A 211 -23.60 0.68 19.83
N PHE A 212 -22.47 0.76 19.14
CA PHE A 212 -21.15 0.39 19.63
C PHE A 212 -20.17 1.55 19.42
N SER A 213 -19.35 1.83 20.43
CA SER A 213 -18.20 2.75 20.36
C SER A 213 -16.92 2.02 19.91
N LEU A 214 -15.86 2.78 19.64
CA LEU A 214 -14.51 2.24 19.39
C LEU A 214 -13.99 1.36 20.55
N ASN A 215 -14.42 1.62 21.79
CA ASN A 215 -14.04 0.82 22.96
C ASN A 215 -14.79 -0.52 23.04
N GLN A 216 -15.83 -0.71 22.22
CA GLN A 216 -16.71 -1.88 22.21
C GLN A 216 -16.54 -2.75 20.95
N LEU A 217 -15.42 -2.61 20.22
CA LEU A 217 -15.21 -3.35 18.97
C LEU A 217 -15.26 -4.88 19.14
N THR A 218 -14.82 -5.42 20.28
CA THR A 218 -14.94 -6.87 20.57
C THR A 218 -16.38 -7.31 20.78
N GLU A 219 -17.23 -6.42 21.33
CA GLU A 219 -18.67 -6.68 21.49
C GLU A 219 -19.33 -6.61 20.11
N PHE A 220 -19.06 -5.56 19.35
CA PHE A 220 -19.53 -5.38 17.97
C PHE A 220 -19.19 -6.58 17.08
N ASP A 221 -17.94 -7.05 17.11
CA ASP A 221 -17.45 -8.16 16.27
C ASP A 221 -18.30 -9.42 16.45
N LEU A 222 -18.72 -9.71 17.68
CA LEU A 222 -19.62 -10.83 17.98
C LEU A 222 -21.03 -10.62 17.41
N PHE A 223 -21.63 -9.44 17.61
CA PHE A 223 -22.96 -9.14 17.06
C PHE A 223 -22.93 -9.17 15.52
N HIS A 224 -21.88 -8.66 14.90
CA HIS A 224 -21.69 -8.69 13.46
C HIS A 224 -21.55 -10.13 12.93
N GLU A 225 -20.64 -10.93 13.49
CA GLU A 225 -20.43 -12.33 13.09
C GLU A 225 -21.71 -13.19 13.20
N GLU A 226 -22.55 -12.95 14.21
CA GLU A 226 -23.79 -13.69 14.43
C GLU A 226 -25.02 -13.18 13.63
N LEU A 227 -25.02 -11.91 13.19
CA LEU A 227 -26.21 -11.27 12.60
C LEU A 227 -26.07 -10.84 11.13
N HIS A 228 -24.86 -10.67 10.58
CA HIS A 228 -24.66 -10.14 9.21
C HIS A 228 -25.37 -10.95 8.11
N THR A 229 -25.65 -12.24 8.34
CA THR A 229 -26.39 -13.09 7.38
C THR A 229 -27.91 -12.95 7.47
N LYS A 230 -28.47 -12.20 8.43
CA LYS A 230 -29.90 -12.18 8.76
C LYS A 230 -30.70 -11.18 7.90
N PRO A 231 -31.94 -11.52 7.50
CA PRO A 231 -32.77 -10.64 6.68
C PRO A 231 -33.21 -9.40 7.47
N GLY A 232 -32.78 -8.22 7.02
CA GLY A 232 -33.00 -6.96 7.73
C GLY A 232 -31.84 -6.54 8.63
N TYR A 233 -30.71 -7.25 8.60
CA TYR A 233 -29.43 -6.70 9.05
C TYR A 233 -29.05 -5.51 8.14
N ALA A 234 -28.82 -4.36 8.75
CA ALA A 234 -28.25 -3.18 8.11
C ALA A 234 -27.22 -2.55 9.06
N ILE A 235 -26.16 -1.99 8.52
CA ILE A 235 -25.11 -1.33 9.28
C ILE A 235 -25.01 0.15 8.90
N ALA A 236 -24.77 0.99 9.89
CA ALA A 236 -24.43 2.39 9.70
C ALA A 236 -23.19 2.74 10.52
N VAL A 237 -22.30 3.55 9.95
CA VAL A 237 -21.09 4.04 10.61
C VAL A 237 -21.18 5.55 10.68
N ASN A 238 -21.00 6.13 11.87
CA ASN A 238 -21.14 7.57 12.10
C ASN A 238 -22.50 8.14 11.64
N ASN A 239 -23.55 7.33 11.74
CA ASN A 239 -24.91 7.53 11.21
C ASN A 239 -25.09 7.44 9.67
N HIS A 240 -24.04 7.14 8.90
CA HIS A 240 -24.12 6.88 7.46
C HIS A 240 -24.42 5.40 7.21
N PRO A 241 -25.56 5.03 6.58
CA PRO A 241 -25.82 3.66 6.15
C PRO A 241 -24.74 3.17 5.17
N MET A 242 -24.31 1.92 5.32
CA MET A 242 -23.20 1.36 4.55
C MET A 242 -23.54 -0.05 4.06
N GLU A 243 -23.02 -0.42 2.88
CA GLU A 243 -23.06 -1.80 2.41
C GLU A 243 -22.19 -2.69 3.31
N GLU A 244 -22.72 -3.86 3.71
CA GLU A 244 -22.03 -4.79 4.60
C GLU A 244 -20.67 -5.25 4.02
N SER A 245 -20.56 -5.41 2.70
CA SER A 245 -19.30 -5.80 2.05
C SER A 245 -18.19 -4.75 2.24
N VAL A 246 -18.52 -3.47 2.04
CA VAL A 246 -17.62 -2.32 2.22
C VAL A 246 -17.23 -2.18 3.69
N PHE A 247 -18.22 -2.29 4.59
CA PHE A 247 -17.98 -2.28 6.03
C PHE A 247 -16.98 -3.37 6.43
N SER A 248 -17.26 -4.60 6.05
CA SER A 248 -16.49 -5.77 6.45
C SER A 248 -15.05 -5.72 5.93
N ASP A 249 -14.82 -5.18 4.73
CA ASP A 249 -13.46 -5.06 4.18
C ASP A 249 -12.58 -4.04 4.95
N TRP A 250 -13.08 -2.82 5.19
CA TRP A 250 -12.29 -1.84 5.95
C TRP A 250 -12.19 -2.20 7.44
N PHE A 251 -13.24 -2.78 8.03
CA PHE A 251 -13.25 -3.16 9.43
C PHE A 251 -12.27 -4.31 9.72
N GLN A 252 -12.23 -5.36 8.88
CA GLN A 252 -11.25 -6.43 9.01
C GLN A 252 -9.81 -5.93 8.74
N CYS A 253 -9.63 -4.95 7.85
CA CYS A 253 -8.35 -4.27 7.69
C CYS A 253 -7.93 -3.52 8.97
N TYR A 254 -8.85 -2.80 9.61
CA TYR A 254 -8.59 -2.08 10.86
C TYR A 254 -8.28 -3.03 12.04
N LYS A 255 -8.99 -4.16 12.16
CA LYS A 255 -8.65 -5.22 13.14
C LYS A 255 -7.23 -5.74 12.94
N ARG A 256 -6.82 -5.98 11.69
CA ARG A 256 -5.45 -6.41 11.37
C ARG A 256 -4.41 -5.33 11.69
N PHE A 257 -4.72 -4.05 11.47
CA PHE A 257 -3.88 -2.94 11.89
C PHE A 257 -3.65 -2.93 13.41
N LEU A 258 -4.73 -3.04 14.20
CA LEU A 258 -4.63 -3.12 15.68
C LEU A 258 -3.75 -4.31 16.12
N ASN A 259 -3.95 -5.47 15.51
CA ASN A 259 -3.17 -6.68 15.81
C ASN A 259 -1.72 -6.63 15.31
N ALA A 260 -1.41 -5.84 14.27
CA ALA A 260 -0.07 -5.75 13.70
C ALA A 260 0.92 -4.98 14.57
N HIS A 261 0.45 -4.13 15.50
CA HIS A 261 1.27 -3.28 16.37
C HIS A 261 2.32 -2.43 15.61
N ASN A 262 2.08 -2.16 14.32
CA ASN A 262 3.03 -1.52 13.42
C ASN A 262 2.33 -0.38 12.63
N PRO A 263 2.70 0.90 12.81
CA PRO A 263 2.10 2.01 12.08
C PRO A 263 2.32 1.93 10.55
N GLN A 264 3.33 1.17 10.11
CA GLN A 264 3.63 0.94 8.70
C GLN A 264 2.58 0.06 7.99
N TYR A 265 1.77 -0.71 8.73
CA TYR A 265 0.73 -1.58 8.14
C TYR A 265 -0.26 -0.80 7.26
N CYS A 266 -0.60 0.43 7.66
CA CYS A 266 -1.46 1.31 6.85
C CYS A 266 -0.81 1.67 5.50
N TYR A 267 0.51 1.87 5.49
CA TYR A 267 1.31 2.16 4.30
C TYR A 267 1.58 0.92 3.45
N GLY A 268 1.37 -0.29 3.97
CA GLY A 268 1.39 -1.54 3.22
C GLY A 268 1.28 -2.76 4.12
N ALA A 269 0.28 -3.61 3.89
CA ALA A 269 0.15 -4.91 4.58
C ALA A 269 1.10 -5.99 4.03
N SER A 270 1.66 -5.73 2.84
CA SER A 270 2.60 -6.56 2.10
C SER A 270 3.37 -5.67 1.10
N PRO A 271 4.50 -6.14 0.54
CA PRO A 271 5.22 -5.40 -0.49
C PRO A 271 4.37 -5.00 -1.70
N PHE A 272 3.38 -5.83 -2.09
CA PHE A 272 2.48 -5.57 -3.21
C PHE A 272 1.33 -4.60 -2.90
N THR A 273 1.36 -3.97 -1.73
CA THR A 273 0.31 -3.06 -1.24
C THR A 273 0.90 -1.79 -0.65
N PHE A 274 2.16 -1.47 -0.96
CA PHE A 274 2.74 -0.18 -0.53
C PHE A 274 1.94 0.99 -1.11
N ASN A 275 1.75 2.05 -0.33
CA ASN A 275 0.94 3.22 -0.67
C ASN A 275 1.40 4.44 0.15
N VAL A 276 1.99 5.44 -0.53
CA VAL A 276 2.49 6.70 0.07
C VAL A 276 1.42 7.54 0.76
N PHE A 277 0.15 7.38 0.42
CA PHE A 277 -0.97 8.13 0.99
C PHE A 277 -1.44 7.60 2.36
N GLY A 278 -0.72 6.61 2.92
CA GLY A 278 -0.93 6.12 4.28
C GLY A 278 -2.17 5.26 4.47
N CYS A 279 -2.74 4.73 3.39
CA CYS A 279 -3.76 3.71 3.43
C CYS A 279 -3.72 2.83 2.16
N HIS A 280 -3.26 1.59 2.30
CA HIS A 280 -3.24 0.60 1.23
C HIS A 280 -4.64 0.18 0.70
N LYS A 281 -5.73 0.69 1.31
CA LYS A 281 -7.11 0.56 0.84
C LYS A 281 -7.58 1.73 -0.05
N LEU A 282 -6.69 2.65 -0.41
CA LEU A 282 -6.94 3.68 -1.42
C LEU A 282 -6.75 3.17 -2.86
N TYR A 283 -6.42 1.89 -3.04
CA TYR A 283 -6.25 1.22 -4.35
C TYR A 283 -5.28 1.88 -5.34
N MET A 284 -4.41 2.78 -4.84
CA MET A 284 -3.34 3.42 -5.61
C MET A 284 -1.96 2.91 -5.14
N PRO A 285 -1.54 1.67 -5.49
CA PRO A 285 -0.32 1.10 -4.95
C PRO A 285 0.95 1.71 -5.56
N ASP A 286 2.04 1.72 -4.79
CA ASP A 286 3.40 2.00 -5.24
C ASP A 286 4.06 0.77 -5.92
N VAL A 287 3.29 -0.11 -6.57
CA VAL A 287 3.81 -1.32 -7.22
C VAL A 287 3.23 -1.60 -8.61
N ALA A 288 4.10 -1.90 -9.57
CA ALA A 288 3.75 -2.06 -10.99
C ALA A 288 2.89 -3.28 -11.36
N LYS A 289 2.45 -4.10 -10.39
CA LYS A 289 1.43 -5.14 -10.67
C LYS A 289 0.10 -4.53 -11.13
N CYS A 290 -0.14 -3.26 -10.78
CA CYS A 290 -1.23 -2.43 -11.29
C CYS A 290 -0.66 -1.06 -11.71
N LEU A 291 0.19 -1.04 -12.75
CA LEU A 291 0.79 0.20 -13.29
C LEU A 291 -0.23 1.30 -13.54
N ASP A 292 -1.38 0.94 -14.11
CA ASP A 292 -2.53 1.79 -14.38
C ASP A 292 -3.07 2.48 -13.11
N GLN A 293 -2.92 1.85 -11.94
CA GLN A 293 -3.36 2.33 -10.64
C GLN A 293 -2.23 2.97 -9.81
N CYS A 294 -0.99 3.00 -10.30
CA CYS A 294 0.11 3.62 -9.57
C CYS A 294 0.04 5.15 -9.67
N TRP A 295 0.34 5.91 -8.61
CA TRP A 295 0.33 7.38 -8.70
C TRP A 295 1.24 7.92 -9.82
N PHE A 296 2.33 7.22 -10.13
CA PHE A 296 3.27 7.58 -11.19
C PHE A 296 2.79 7.25 -12.63
N SER A 297 1.57 6.72 -12.81
CA SER A 297 0.88 6.69 -14.11
C SER A 297 0.07 7.97 -14.36
N HIS A 298 -0.32 8.67 -13.30
CA HIS A 298 -1.12 9.89 -13.37
C HIS A 298 -0.21 11.10 -13.67
N GLY A 299 0.01 11.33 -14.96
CA GLY A 299 0.83 12.43 -15.45
C GLY A 299 0.98 12.42 -16.97
N ALA A 300 1.76 13.36 -17.48
CA ALA A 300 2.00 13.51 -18.91
C ALA A 300 3.49 13.75 -19.22
N MET A 301 3.95 13.19 -20.34
CA MET A 301 5.30 13.40 -20.84
C MET A 301 5.37 14.73 -21.60
N ASP A 302 6.08 15.74 -21.09
CA ASP A 302 6.32 16.97 -21.85
C ASP A 302 7.33 16.70 -22.98
N GLU A 303 6.88 16.84 -24.22
CA GLU A 303 7.65 16.46 -25.42
C GLU A 303 8.95 17.25 -25.59
N ALA A 304 8.96 18.52 -25.17
CA ALA A 304 10.08 19.45 -25.40
C ALA A 304 11.22 19.23 -24.38
N SER A 305 10.86 19.04 -23.11
CA SER A 305 11.78 18.89 -21.99
C SER A 305 12.10 17.43 -21.64
N ARG A 306 11.25 16.47 -22.05
CA ARG A 306 11.25 15.10 -21.55
C ARG A 306 11.20 15.02 -20.03
N LEU A 307 10.39 15.87 -19.40
CA LEU A 307 10.01 15.73 -18.00
C LEU A 307 8.62 15.09 -17.92
N PHE A 308 8.45 14.08 -17.07
CA PHE A 308 7.14 13.53 -16.79
C PHE A 308 6.49 14.39 -15.71
N LEU A 309 5.44 15.12 -16.06
CA LEU A 309 4.75 16.04 -15.17
C LEU A 309 3.69 15.27 -14.40
N VAL A 310 3.80 15.24 -13.07
CA VAL A 310 2.90 14.44 -12.21
C VAL A 310 1.61 15.22 -11.99
N ASP A 311 0.47 14.62 -12.33
CA ASP A 311 -0.83 15.25 -12.13
C ASP A 311 -1.37 14.92 -10.73
N VAL A 312 -0.89 15.72 -9.78
CA VAL A 312 -1.27 15.65 -8.36
C VAL A 312 -2.79 15.85 -8.16
N ARG A 313 -3.49 16.53 -9.08
CA ARG A 313 -4.95 16.73 -8.97
C ARG A 313 -5.72 15.49 -9.38
N THR A 314 -5.36 14.85 -10.50
CA THR A 314 -5.94 13.55 -10.86
C THR A 314 -5.67 12.51 -9.75
N ILE A 315 -4.50 12.56 -9.12
CA ILE A 315 -4.19 11.73 -7.95
C ILE A 315 -5.12 12.03 -6.75
N ALA A 316 -5.30 13.30 -6.39
CA ALA A 316 -6.18 13.70 -5.29
C ALA A 316 -7.66 13.35 -5.57
N ALA A 317 -8.14 13.55 -6.80
CA ALA A 317 -9.47 13.16 -7.23
C ALA A 317 -9.69 11.64 -7.15
N HIS A 318 -8.70 10.84 -7.57
CA HIS A 318 -8.72 9.39 -7.41
C HIS A 318 -8.78 8.99 -5.93
N ILE A 319 -7.91 9.55 -5.07
CA ILE A 319 -7.93 9.32 -3.61
C ILE A 319 -9.32 9.61 -3.03
N ARG A 320 -9.95 10.74 -3.40
CA ARG A 320 -11.32 11.07 -2.96
C ARG A 320 -12.35 10.03 -3.37
N SER A 321 -12.25 9.50 -4.59
CA SER A 321 -13.19 8.46 -5.08
C SER A 321 -13.15 7.17 -4.25
N TYR A 322 -12.03 6.89 -3.56
CA TYR A 322 -11.88 5.75 -2.66
C TYR A 322 -12.16 6.05 -1.17
N LEU A 323 -12.34 7.31 -0.77
CA LEU A 323 -12.70 7.65 0.62
C LEU A 323 -14.03 7.03 1.10
N PRO A 324 -15.09 6.87 0.29
CA PRO A 324 -16.29 6.11 0.69
C PRO A 324 -16.02 4.67 1.15
N HIS A 325 -14.92 4.06 0.69
CA HIS A 325 -14.57 2.68 1.03
C HIS A 325 -13.65 2.55 2.26
N CYS A 326 -12.85 3.58 2.59
CA CYS A 326 -11.84 3.48 3.65
C CYS A 326 -11.73 4.69 4.60
N GLY A 327 -12.41 5.81 4.32
CA GLY A 327 -12.37 7.05 5.12
C GLY A 327 -12.89 6.87 6.55
N PHE A 328 -13.77 5.89 6.77
CA PHE A 328 -14.28 5.52 8.09
C PHE A 328 -13.24 4.84 9.01
N CYS A 329 -12.10 4.40 8.45
CA CYS A 329 -11.04 3.77 9.22
C CYS A 329 -10.34 4.78 10.15
N PRO A 330 -10.36 4.60 11.49
CA PRO A 330 -9.72 5.54 12.42
C PRO A 330 -8.20 5.66 12.26
N ALA A 331 -7.56 4.71 11.57
CA ALA A 331 -6.13 4.75 11.29
C ALA A 331 -5.76 5.60 10.06
N LEU A 332 -6.72 5.95 9.21
CA LEU A 332 -6.53 6.91 8.11
C LEU A 332 -6.80 8.32 8.65
N THR A 333 -5.83 9.22 8.55
CA THR A 333 -5.97 10.60 9.01
C THR A 333 -5.75 11.58 7.86
N ARG A 334 -6.28 12.80 8.00
CA ARG A 334 -6.08 13.89 7.04
C ARG A 334 -4.59 14.19 6.86
N GLU A 335 -3.84 14.23 7.96
CA GLU A 335 -2.38 14.33 8.01
C GLU A 335 -1.70 13.30 7.09
N LYS A 336 -2.06 12.01 7.15
CA LYS A 336 -1.44 10.96 6.31
C LYS A 336 -1.66 11.19 4.81
N LEU A 337 -2.88 11.57 4.42
CA LEU A 337 -3.21 11.88 3.02
C LEU A 337 -2.42 13.11 2.54
N LEU A 338 -2.39 14.16 3.36
CA LEU A 338 -1.70 15.41 3.06
C LEU A 338 -0.18 15.25 3.01
N ILE A 339 0.43 14.46 3.89
CA ILE A 339 1.85 14.07 3.80
C ILE A 339 2.10 13.28 2.53
N GLY A 340 1.29 12.26 2.24
CA GLY A 340 1.46 11.41 1.07
C GLY A 340 1.40 12.15 -0.25
N VAL A 341 0.49 13.13 -0.37
CA VAL A 341 0.43 14.05 -1.52
C VAL A 341 1.58 15.06 -1.50
N GLY A 342 1.91 15.63 -0.33
CA GLY A 342 2.94 16.65 -0.18
C GLY A 342 4.36 16.15 -0.49
N VAL A 343 4.65 14.86 -0.32
CA VAL A 343 5.94 14.25 -0.72
C VAL A 343 6.01 13.86 -2.20
N LEU A 344 4.91 13.95 -2.96
CA LEU A 344 4.97 13.65 -4.39
C LEU A 344 5.77 14.71 -5.13
N PRO A 345 6.62 14.31 -6.10
CA PRO A 345 7.35 15.26 -6.91
C PRO A 345 6.40 15.89 -7.94
N GLN A 346 6.59 17.18 -8.24
CA GLN A 346 5.84 17.84 -9.34
C GLN A 346 6.24 17.29 -10.72
N TYR A 347 7.44 16.71 -10.83
CA TYR A 347 7.93 16.08 -12.05
C TYR A 347 8.87 14.90 -11.73
N VAL A 348 8.91 13.91 -12.62
CA VAL A 348 9.90 12.83 -12.60
C VAL A 348 10.83 12.98 -13.79
N ASN A 349 12.14 12.83 -13.55
CA ASN A 349 13.17 12.94 -14.58
C ASN A 349 14.12 11.73 -14.53
N PRO A 350 13.79 10.62 -15.22
CA PRO A 350 14.64 9.42 -15.30
C PRO A 350 16.02 9.66 -15.91
N GLU A 351 16.16 10.74 -16.68
CA GLU A 351 17.42 11.17 -17.27
C GLU A 351 18.40 11.79 -16.24
N CYS A 352 17.90 12.17 -15.06
CA CYS A 352 18.63 12.82 -13.98
C CYS A 352 18.59 12.04 -12.65
N ASP A 353 17.49 11.35 -12.36
CA ASP A 353 17.30 10.51 -11.17
C ASP A 353 17.37 9.02 -11.54
N ARG A 354 18.36 8.31 -10.97
CA ARG A 354 18.60 6.89 -11.25
C ARG A 354 17.53 5.97 -10.67
N ARG A 355 16.71 6.46 -9.73
CA ARG A 355 15.59 5.75 -9.11
C ARG A 355 14.39 5.61 -10.03
N TRP A 356 14.45 6.14 -11.26
CA TRP A 356 13.37 6.10 -12.24
C TRP A 356 13.89 5.64 -13.61
N GLN A 357 13.00 5.07 -14.40
CA GLN A 357 13.20 4.80 -15.83
C GLN A 357 11.94 5.17 -16.61
N TYR A 358 12.10 5.54 -17.89
CA TYR A 358 10.96 5.64 -18.80
C TYR A 358 10.43 4.25 -19.14
N PHE A 359 9.13 4.17 -19.40
CA PHE A 359 8.54 3.05 -20.12
C PHE A 359 7.71 3.57 -21.31
N SER A 360 7.63 2.78 -22.37
CA SER A 360 6.72 3.02 -23.49
C SER A 360 5.69 1.91 -23.56
N SER A 361 4.40 2.27 -23.47
CA SER A 361 3.35 1.42 -24.00
C SER A 361 3.50 1.31 -25.53
N GLY A 362 3.09 0.20 -26.12
CA GLY A 362 3.11 0.01 -27.58
C GLY A 362 2.26 1.03 -28.35
N GLU A 363 1.35 1.72 -27.65
CA GLU A 363 0.49 2.79 -28.18
C GLU A 363 1.16 4.17 -28.19
N GLY A 364 2.46 4.26 -27.85
CA GLY A 364 3.21 5.52 -27.84
C GLY A 364 3.09 6.34 -26.54
N GLN A 365 2.18 5.95 -25.63
CA GLN A 365 2.15 6.50 -24.28
C GLN A 365 3.48 6.23 -23.58
N SER A 366 4.21 7.29 -23.24
CA SER A 366 5.46 7.24 -22.50
C SER A 366 5.21 7.70 -21.07
N GLY A 367 5.56 6.87 -20.11
CA GLY A 367 5.44 7.17 -18.68
C GLY A 367 6.75 6.90 -17.94
N VAL A 368 6.69 6.93 -16.61
CA VAL A 368 7.82 6.63 -15.73
C VAL A 368 7.48 5.51 -14.76
N LEU A 369 8.47 4.74 -14.35
CA LEU A 369 8.33 3.78 -13.27
C LEU A 369 9.59 3.76 -12.40
N PRO A 370 9.47 3.49 -11.09
CA PRO A 370 10.63 3.44 -10.21
C PRO A 370 11.50 2.23 -10.56
N ARG A 371 12.81 2.40 -10.41
CA ARG A 371 13.80 1.37 -10.71
C ARG A 371 14.08 0.57 -9.45
N GLY A 372 13.64 -0.69 -9.41
CA GLY A 372 14.02 -1.64 -8.37
C GLY A 372 15.37 -2.30 -8.65
N ASP A 373 16.09 -2.66 -7.58
CA ASP A 373 17.27 -3.54 -7.66
C ASP A 373 16.88 -5.04 -7.60
N ASP A 374 15.68 -5.36 -7.12
CA ASP A 374 15.18 -6.74 -6.96
C ASP A 374 14.35 -7.23 -8.17
N ILE A 375 15.04 -7.97 -9.05
CA ILE A 375 14.57 -9.02 -9.99
C ILE A 375 13.58 -8.62 -11.12
N ALA A 376 14.13 -8.69 -12.34
CA ALA A 376 13.51 -8.99 -13.65
C ALA A 376 12.48 -8.02 -14.27
N ILE A 377 13.00 -7.11 -15.11
CA ILE A 377 12.25 -6.39 -16.16
C ILE A 377 12.41 -7.13 -17.51
N ALA A 378 11.32 -7.23 -18.29
CA ALA A 378 11.36 -7.59 -19.72
C ALA A 378 10.89 -6.43 -20.62
N LEU A 379 11.79 -5.47 -20.88
CA LEU A 379 11.63 -4.48 -21.94
C LEU A 379 12.31 -5.01 -23.21
N THR A 380 11.53 -5.47 -24.19
CA THR A 380 12.06 -5.83 -25.52
C THR A 380 11.39 -4.99 -26.62
N PRO A 381 12.16 -4.36 -27.52
CA PRO A 381 11.60 -3.68 -28.68
C PRO A 381 10.84 -4.62 -29.61
N ILE A 382 9.83 -4.08 -30.28
CA ILE A 382 9.00 -4.80 -31.26
C ILE A 382 9.85 -5.15 -32.50
N SER A 383 10.42 -6.34 -32.52
CA SER A 383 10.87 -7.00 -33.74
C SER A 383 10.87 -8.52 -33.59
N LEU A 384 9.81 -9.15 -34.11
CA LEU A 384 9.72 -10.57 -34.48
C LEU A 384 9.72 -11.61 -33.34
N SER A 385 8.66 -11.65 -32.53
CA SER A 385 8.01 -12.94 -32.21
C SER A 385 6.53 -12.74 -31.81
N SER A 386 5.63 -13.39 -32.54
CA SER A 386 4.19 -13.34 -32.31
C SER A 386 3.76 -14.36 -31.26
N GLN A 387 4.05 -14.09 -29.98
CA GLN A 387 3.45 -14.71 -28.79
C GLN A 387 3.97 -13.97 -27.54
N ILE A 388 3.29 -12.89 -27.13
CA ILE A 388 3.49 -12.28 -25.81
C ILE A 388 2.55 -13.01 -24.86
N ASP A 389 3.12 -13.68 -23.87
CA ASP A 389 2.39 -14.46 -22.87
C ASP A 389 1.84 -13.57 -21.75
N ALA A 390 0.76 -13.99 -21.11
CA ALA A 390 0.09 -13.28 -20.01
C ALA A 390 0.89 -13.28 -18.69
N SER A 391 2.15 -13.74 -18.75
CA SER A 391 3.10 -13.90 -17.65
C SER A 391 4.14 -12.77 -17.56
N THR A 392 3.99 -11.69 -18.34
CA THR A 392 4.88 -10.52 -18.32
C THR A 392 4.64 -9.65 -17.07
N LEU A 393 4.91 -10.23 -15.90
CA LEU A 393 4.88 -9.56 -14.60
C LEU A 393 5.95 -8.48 -14.54
N LEU A 394 5.54 -7.23 -14.38
CA LEU A 394 6.44 -6.15 -13.99
C LEU A 394 6.50 -6.11 -12.46
N GLU A 395 7.50 -6.78 -11.88
CA GLU A 395 7.83 -6.59 -10.47
C GLU A 395 8.76 -5.38 -10.37
N VAL A 396 8.34 -4.42 -9.55
CA VAL A 396 8.94 -3.09 -9.44
C VAL A 396 8.99 -2.75 -7.96
N GLY A 397 10.16 -2.26 -7.52
CA GLY A 397 10.38 -1.87 -6.14
C GLY A 397 9.47 -0.71 -5.72
N PRO A 398 9.28 -0.53 -4.39
CA PRO A 398 8.52 0.61 -3.88
C PRO A 398 9.10 1.94 -4.37
N THR A 399 8.26 2.98 -4.45
CA THR A 399 8.76 4.32 -4.73
C THR A 399 9.67 4.81 -3.60
N PRO A 400 10.72 5.60 -3.89
CA PRO A 400 11.64 6.06 -2.86
C PRO A 400 11.01 7.04 -1.85
N TYR A 401 9.76 7.47 -2.09
CA TYR A 401 9.00 8.30 -1.16
C TYR A 401 8.39 7.49 -0.02
N ILE A 402 8.07 6.19 -0.22
CA ILE A 402 7.59 5.35 0.89
C ILE A 402 8.68 5.23 1.95
N GLU A 403 9.94 5.02 1.54
CA GLU A 403 11.07 4.88 2.46
C GLU A 403 11.26 6.15 3.31
N LYS A 404 11.14 7.33 2.70
CA LYS A 404 11.17 8.62 3.40
C LYS A 404 10.04 8.77 4.41
N ILE A 405 8.81 8.43 4.03
CA ILE A 405 7.68 8.49 4.96
C ILE A 405 7.88 7.51 6.11
N LEU A 406 8.35 6.29 5.84
CA LEU A 406 8.61 5.28 6.88
C LEU A 406 9.73 5.75 7.84
N GLN A 407 10.78 6.42 7.33
CA GLN A 407 11.82 7.06 8.14
C GLN A 407 11.27 8.25 8.96
N PHE A 408 10.44 9.10 8.37
CA PHE A 408 9.75 10.19 9.07
C PHE A 408 8.83 9.69 10.18
N LEU A 409 8.08 8.62 9.97
CA LEU A 409 7.19 8.05 10.99
C LEU A 409 7.97 7.45 12.17
N GLN A 410 9.19 6.95 11.93
CA GLN A 410 10.09 6.44 12.97
C GLN A 410 10.81 7.54 13.75
N SER A 411 11.27 8.59 13.06
CA SER A 411 12.11 9.66 13.65
C SER A 411 11.32 10.88 14.12
N ARG A 412 10.17 11.15 13.49
CA ARG A 412 9.43 12.43 13.49
C ARG A 412 10.26 13.64 13.05
N ASP A 413 11.37 13.43 12.36
CA ASP A 413 12.21 14.48 11.79
C ASP A 413 11.77 14.81 10.36
N THR A 414 11.28 16.02 10.12
CA THR A 414 10.88 16.50 8.79
C THR A 414 12.04 16.53 7.79
N SER A 415 13.30 16.53 8.26
CA SER A 415 14.48 16.39 7.39
C SER A 415 14.52 15.03 6.66
N ALA A 416 13.89 13.98 7.21
CA ALA A 416 13.76 12.68 6.54
C ALA A 416 12.89 12.74 5.27
N LEU A 417 12.02 13.74 5.15
CA LEU A 417 11.22 14.00 3.95
C LEU A 417 11.96 14.84 2.90
N ALA A 418 13.15 15.36 3.20
CA ALA A 418 13.83 16.32 2.34
C ALA A 418 14.20 15.73 0.96
N GLU A 419 13.90 16.50 -0.08
CA GLU A 419 14.24 16.29 -1.49
C GLU A 419 15.57 16.99 -1.83
N GLN A 420 16.34 16.44 -2.78
CA GLN A 420 17.53 17.12 -3.28
C GLN A 420 17.13 18.07 -4.42
N ALA A 421 17.05 19.36 -4.12
CA ALA A 421 16.66 20.40 -5.07
C ALA A 421 17.86 21.25 -5.52
N TYR A 422 17.62 22.13 -6.49
CA TYR A 422 18.62 23.04 -7.05
C TYR A 422 18.14 24.49 -7.03
N ARG A 423 19.07 25.43 -6.89
CA ARG A 423 18.83 26.88 -6.91
C ARG A 423 19.84 27.57 -7.81
N ASN A 424 19.50 28.74 -8.33
CA ASN A 424 20.41 29.58 -9.11
C ASN A 424 20.94 28.92 -10.39
N LEU A 425 20.22 27.93 -10.94
CA LEU A 425 20.57 27.31 -12.22
C LEU A 425 20.50 28.33 -13.38
N CYS A 426 19.65 29.35 -13.24
CA CYS A 426 19.55 30.49 -14.13
C CYS A 426 20.57 31.62 -13.87
N HIS A 427 21.29 31.63 -12.74
CA HIS A 427 22.09 32.78 -12.30
C HIS A 427 23.60 32.57 -12.35
N CYS A 428 24.35 33.59 -12.75
CA CYS A 428 25.80 33.47 -12.88
C CYS A 428 26.50 33.38 -11.52
N LEU A 429 27.15 32.24 -11.26
CA LEU A 429 27.99 31.97 -10.08
C LEU A 429 29.08 33.02 -9.79
N HIS A 430 29.42 33.88 -10.76
CA HIS A 430 30.41 34.95 -10.59
C HIS A 430 29.81 36.33 -10.29
N CYS A 431 28.63 36.66 -10.85
CA CYS A 431 28.09 38.03 -10.79
C CYS A 431 26.57 38.13 -10.64
N GLY A 432 25.87 37.04 -10.36
CA GLY A 432 24.41 36.98 -10.18
C GLY A 432 23.57 37.14 -11.47
N ALA A 433 24.07 37.87 -12.48
CA ALA A 433 23.32 38.14 -13.71
C ALA A 433 22.89 36.85 -14.44
N PRO A 434 21.70 36.83 -15.08
CA PRO A 434 21.15 35.62 -15.66
C PRO A 434 22.02 35.04 -16.77
N TYR A 435 22.08 33.72 -16.83
CA TYR A 435 22.62 32.97 -17.94
C TYR A 435 21.70 33.11 -19.15
N LYS A 436 22.29 33.22 -20.34
CA LYS A 436 21.53 33.02 -21.58
C LYS A 436 20.96 31.59 -21.61
N PRO A 437 19.70 31.42 -22.04
CA PRO A 437 19.16 30.10 -22.38
C PRO A 437 20.11 29.33 -23.29
N HIS A 438 20.02 28.01 -23.26
CA HIS A 438 20.73 27.09 -24.18
C HIS A 438 22.26 27.02 -24.11
N THR A 439 22.93 28.03 -23.54
CA THR A 439 24.39 28.21 -23.64
C THR A 439 25.08 28.31 -22.29
N MET A 440 24.34 28.60 -21.21
CA MET A 440 24.89 28.86 -19.87
C MET A 440 26.07 29.85 -19.89
N THR A 441 26.05 30.81 -20.82
CA THR A 441 26.98 31.94 -20.89
C THR A 441 26.33 33.14 -20.23
N CYS A 442 27.02 33.77 -19.27
CA CYS A 442 26.47 34.90 -18.52
C CYS A 442 26.16 36.08 -19.44
N SER A 443 24.96 36.66 -19.28
CA SER A 443 24.54 37.87 -20.00
C SER A 443 25.47 39.06 -19.75
N ALA A 444 25.92 39.27 -18.51
CA ALA A 444 26.82 40.36 -18.14
C ALA A 444 28.29 40.04 -18.44
N CYS A 445 28.94 39.19 -17.63
CA CYS A 445 30.39 38.98 -17.66
C CYS A 445 30.90 38.08 -18.80
N LYS A 446 30.00 37.49 -19.62
CA LYS A 446 30.31 36.56 -20.72
C LYS A 446 31.10 35.30 -20.32
N ILE A 447 31.17 34.97 -19.03
CA ILE A 447 31.76 33.72 -18.53
C ILE A 447 30.76 32.58 -18.74
N ASP A 448 31.25 31.45 -19.25
CA ASP A 448 30.48 30.21 -19.37
C ASP A 448 30.48 29.47 -18.03
N PHE A 449 29.32 28.99 -17.58
CA PHE A 449 29.16 28.22 -16.33
C PHE A 449 30.24 27.15 -16.15
N TRP A 450 30.47 26.31 -17.17
CA TRP A 450 31.43 25.20 -17.11
C TRP A 450 32.88 25.66 -16.84
N LYS A 451 33.27 26.89 -17.18
CA LYS A 451 34.62 27.44 -16.91
C LYS A 451 34.85 27.69 -15.41
N LEU A 452 33.79 27.93 -14.66
CA LEU A 452 33.80 28.07 -13.21
C LEU A 452 33.61 26.69 -12.58
N ALA A 453 32.55 25.98 -12.99
CA ALA A 453 32.15 24.70 -12.41
C ALA A 453 33.25 23.63 -12.47
N ILE A 454 33.98 23.50 -13.58
CA ILE A 454 34.99 22.45 -13.73
C ILE A 454 36.23 22.70 -12.86
N LYS A 455 36.52 23.95 -12.48
CA LYS A 455 37.68 24.28 -11.63
C LYS A 455 37.47 23.77 -10.20
N ASN A 456 36.28 24.01 -9.65
CA ASN A 456 35.90 23.65 -8.27
C ASN A 456 34.53 22.94 -8.29
N PRO A 457 34.45 21.68 -8.77
CA PRO A 457 33.17 21.03 -9.03
C PRO A 457 32.40 20.76 -7.75
N GLU A 458 33.06 20.34 -6.68
CA GLU A 458 32.47 20.11 -5.34
C GLU A 458 31.83 21.39 -4.81
N THR A 459 32.61 22.47 -4.64
CA THR A 459 32.09 23.78 -4.19
C THR A 459 30.98 24.34 -5.08
N THR A 460 31.00 24.05 -6.38
CA THR A 460 29.92 24.47 -7.29
C THR A 460 28.65 23.66 -7.05
N VAL A 461 28.79 22.35 -6.84
CA VAL A 461 27.69 21.46 -6.51
C VAL A 461 27.07 21.83 -5.17
N ASP A 462 27.87 22.09 -4.14
CA ASP A 462 27.42 22.50 -2.80
C ASP A 462 26.71 23.87 -2.80
N HIS A 463 27.10 24.78 -3.69
CA HIS A 463 26.43 26.07 -3.83
C HIS A 463 25.03 25.94 -4.44
N LEU A 464 24.88 25.06 -5.43
CA LEU A 464 23.67 24.88 -6.23
C LEU A 464 22.67 23.88 -5.62
N LYS A 465 23.15 22.80 -4.98
CA LYS A 465 22.29 21.84 -4.28
C LYS A 465 21.79 22.44 -2.97
N TYR A 466 20.56 22.09 -2.60
CA TYR A 466 20.06 22.24 -1.24
C TYR A 466 19.05 21.13 -0.91
N ALA A 467 18.85 20.88 0.38
CA ALA A 467 17.78 20.03 0.85
C ALA A 467 16.48 20.86 0.86
N LYS A 468 15.53 20.54 -0.03
CA LYS A 468 14.19 21.10 0.01
C LYS A 468 13.33 20.22 0.90
N ILE A 469 12.86 20.75 2.01
CA ILE A 469 11.80 20.10 2.78
C ILE A 469 10.47 20.35 2.04
N PRO A 470 9.61 19.34 1.84
CA PRO A 470 8.26 19.56 1.34
C PRO A 470 7.54 20.63 2.16
N ASP A 471 6.78 21.50 1.50
CA ASP A 471 5.96 22.48 2.22
C ASP A 471 4.81 21.73 2.89
N LEU A 472 4.93 21.53 4.21
CA LEU A 472 3.94 20.90 5.06
C LEU A 472 3.30 21.93 6.01
N THR A 473 3.33 23.23 5.68
CA THR A 473 2.73 24.27 6.53
C THR A 473 1.24 24.06 6.77
N PHE A 474 0.53 23.39 5.86
CA PHE A 474 -0.85 22.93 6.05
C PHE A 474 -1.00 21.85 7.13
N VAL A 475 0.03 21.03 7.39
CA VAL A 475 0.05 20.05 8.49
C VAL A 475 0.35 20.76 9.81
N GLU A 476 1.33 21.66 9.82
CA GLU A 476 1.75 22.37 11.03
C GLU A 476 0.62 23.22 11.64
N GLN A 477 -0.23 23.83 10.82
CA GLN A 477 -1.41 24.57 11.30
C GLN A 477 -2.42 23.69 12.04
N GLU A 478 -2.58 22.41 11.66
CA GLU A 478 -3.43 21.47 12.41
C GLU A 478 -2.71 20.88 13.63
N MET A 479 -1.41 20.53 13.52
CA MET A 479 -0.64 20.02 14.68
C MET A 479 -0.46 21.07 15.79
N ALA A 480 -0.38 22.36 15.43
CA ALA A 480 -0.32 23.47 16.37
C ALA A 480 -1.66 23.80 17.05
N HIS A 481 -2.76 23.16 16.62
CA HIS A 481 -3.96 23.01 17.42
C HIS A 481 -3.92 21.67 18.17
N PRO A 482 -3.26 21.58 19.34
CA PRO A 482 -3.50 20.46 20.22
C PRO A 482 -5.01 20.38 20.51
N LEU A 483 -5.51 19.17 20.66
CA LEU A 483 -6.79 18.92 21.32
C LEU A 483 -6.68 19.26 22.81
N THR A 484 -6.45 20.54 23.12
CA THR A 484 -6.93 21.13 24.36
C THR A 484 -8.45 21.05 24.32
N SER A 485 -8.96 19.90 24.77
CA SER A 485 -10.23 19.89 25.47
C SER A 485 -10.19 21.03 26.49
N ALA A 486 -11.24 21.84 26.51
CA ALA A 486 -11.33 22.97 27.41
C ALA A 486 -11.57 22.50 28.85
N ALA A 487 -10.51 21.97 29.48
CA ALA A 487 -10.39 21.98 30.92
C ALA A 487 -10.20 23.45 31.35
N PRO A 488 -11.14 24.05 32.11
CA PRO A 488 -11.03 25.45 32.49
C PRO A 488 -9.86 25.65 33.45
N THR A 489 -8.86 26.43 33.03
CA THR A 489 -7.70 26.78 33.86
C THR A 489 -8.16 27.72 35.00
N PRO A 490 -7.72 27.52 36.26
CA PRO A 490 -8.41 28.10 37.41
C PRO A 490 -7.93 29.50 37.78
N GLN A 491 -8.86 30.40 38.15
CA GLN A 491 -8.58 31.44 39.15
C GLN A 491 -9.86 32.06 39.78
N GLN A 492 -9.75 32.33 41.08
CA GLN A 492 -10.60 33.21 41.92
C GLN A 492 -11.98 32.70 42.41
N SER A 493 -11.90 31.81 43.40
CA SER A 493 -12.64 31.84 44.68
C SER A 493 -13.98 32.60 44.78
N HIS A 494 -15.09 31.86 44.74
CA HIS A 494 -16.23 32.09 45.62
C HIS A 494 -16.66 30.76 46.26
N SER A 495 -16.99 30.79 47.56
CA SER A 495 -17.30 29.59 48.35
C SER A 495 -18.72 29.08 48.09
N GLY A 496 -18.89 28.31 47.02
CA GLY A 496 -20.07 27.45 46.83
C GLY A 496 -19.98 26.22 47.73
N LYS A 497 -21.07 25.88 48.43
CA LYS A 497 -21.22 24.55 49.04
C LYS A 497 -21.66 23.58 47.95
N ASP A 498 -21.07 22.39 47.92
CA ASP A 498 -21.54 21.32 47.04
C ASP A 498 -22.99 20.96 47.38
N LEU A 499 -23.88 21.16 46.41
CA LEU A 499 -25.27 20.72 46.46
C LEU A 499 -25.35 19.29 45.92
N SER A 500 -25.89 18.35 46.71
CA SER A 500 -26.07 16.99 46.22
C SER A 500 -27.20 16.90 45.19
N PHE A 501 -27.17 15.87 44.35
CA PHE A 501 -28.21 15.62 43.36
C PHE A 501 -29.61 15.49 44.01
N ASP A 502 -29.68 14.91 45.21
CA ASP A 502 -30.92 14.82 46.00
C ASP A 502 -31.43 16.17 46.50
N GLN A 503 -30.54 17.13 46.78
CA GLN A 503 -30.93 18.50 47.13
C GLN A 503 -31.49 19.24 45.91
N LEU A 504 -30.86 19.08 44.74
CA LEU A 504 -31.36 19.63 43.48
C LEU A 504 -32.74 19.03 43.09
N TRP A 505 -32.94 17.72 43.32
CA TRP A 505 -34.21 17.04 43.04
C TRP A 505 -35.30 17.27 44.10
N SER A 506 -34.92 17.87 45.23
CA SER A 506 -35.83 18.31 46.30
C SER A 506 -36.16 19.80 46.23
N ASP A 507 -35.52 20.54 45.34
CA ASP A 507 -35.74 21.97 45.16
C ASP A 507 -37.17 22.25 44.66
N PRO A 508 -37.94 23.12 45.35
CA PRO A 508 -39.33 23.38 45.00
C PRO A 508 -39.50 24.13 43.67
N GLU A 509 -38.54 24.94 43.23
CA GLU A 509 -38.59 25.62 41.93
C GLU A 509 -38.27 24.63 40.78
N VAL A 510 -37.31 23.72 40.98
CA VAL A 510 -37.05 22.63 40.00
C VAL A 510 -38.27 21.74 39.82
N ARG A 511 -38.95 21.37 40.92
CA ARG A 511 -40.21 20.61 40.85
C ARG A 511 -41.33 21.39 40.18
N LYS A 512 -41.41 22.70 40.39
CA LYS A 512 -42.40 23.58 39.76
C LYS A 512 -42.26 23.61 38.24
N ILE A 513 -41.02 23.74 37.74
CA ILE A 513 -40.69 23.65 36.30
C ILE A 513 -41.15 22.30 35.74
N LEU A 514 -40.78 21.20 36.39
CA LEU A 514 -41.12 19.83 35.97
C LEU A 514 -42.62 19.48 36.10
N SER A 515 -43.42 20.28 36.82
CA SER A 515 -44.86 20.07 37.05
C SER A 515 -45.79 20.82 36.07
N THR A 516 -45.25 21.42 35.02
CA THR A 516 -46.04 22.27 34.10
C THR A 516 -46.73 21.44 33.00
N ASP A 517 -47.88 20.85 33.32
CA ASP A 517 -48.75 20.18 32.34
C ASP A 517 -49.22 21.16 31.25
N GLN A 518 -48.87 20.89 29.98
CA GLN A 518 -49.47 21.57 28.83
C GLN A 518 -50.63 20.75 28.25
N LYS A 519 -51.83 21.34 28.34
CA LYS A 519 -53.06 20.86 27.69
C LYS A 519 -53.12 21.39 26.25
N PRO A 520 -53.50 20.58 25.24
CA PRO A 520 -53.55 21.05 23.86
C PRO A 520 -54.70 22.04 23.63
N SER A 521 -54.46 23.07 22.82
CA SER A 521 -55.48 23.99 22.32
C SER A 521 -55.55 23.92 20.80
N GLU A 522 -56.72 23.58 20.28
CA GLU A 522 -57.06 23.80 18.88
C GLU A 522 -57.13 25.31 18.58
N LYS A 523 -56.73 25.74 17.38
CA LYS A 523 -57.66 26.30 16.38
C LYS A 523 -56.96 26.70 15.06
N SER A 524 -57.79 26.87 14.04
CA SER A 524 -57.47 27.22 12.66
C SER A 524 -57.01 28.67 12.51
N ASP A 525 -56.33 28.99 11.40
CA ASP A 525 -57.02 29.68 10.30
C ASP A 525 -56.25 29.71 8.97
N THR A 526 -57.04 29.90 7.92
CA THR A 526 -56.71 29.75 6.50
C THR A 526 -56.00 30.98 5.92
N SER A 527 -55.04 30.79 5.02
CA SER A 527 -54.70 31.78 3.98
C SER A 527 -54.01 31.11 2.79
N GLN A 528 -54.62 31.22 1.61
CA GLN A 528 -54.05 30.74 0.34
C GLN A 528 -53.09 31.80 -0.22
N VAL A 529 -51.94 31.36 -0.73
CA VAL A 529 -51.18 32.10 -1.75
C VAL A 529 -50.78 31.11 -2.84
N THR A 530 -51.34 31.30 -4.03
CA THR A 530 -51.01 30.56 -5.25
C THR A 530 -49.78 31.14 -5.92
N PHE A 531 -48.89 30.28 -6.42
CA PHE A 531 -47.95 30.62 -7.47
C PHE A 531 -47.96 29.53 -8.54
N ASP A 532 -48.32 29.90 -9.76
CA ASP A 532 -48.15 29.08 -10.95
C ASP A 532 -46.66 28.98 -11.31
N GLN A 533 -46.25 27.84 -11.88
CA GLN A 533 -45.49 27.87 -13.13
C GLN A 533 -45.56 26.53 -13.88
N ASP A 534 -45.84 26.65 -15.18
CA ASP A 534 -45.98 25.54 -16.11
C ASP A 534 -44.67 24.81 -16.41
N VAL A 535 -44.75 23.50 -16.65
CA VAL A 535 -43.74 22.74 -17.40
C VAL A 535 -44.46 21.93 -18.49
N PRO A 536 -44.13 22.10 -19.78
CA PRO A 536 -44.82 21.40 -20.86
C PRO A 536 -44.57 19.89 -20.88
N ARG A 537 -45.56 19.16 -21.39
CA ARG A 537 -45.57 17.70 -21.52
C ARG A 537 -45.98 17.35 -22.95
N GLU A 538 -45.18 16.59 -23.68
CA GLU A 538 -45.61 15.71 -24.80
C GLU A 538 -44.46 14.77 -25.25
N PRO A 539 -44.68 13.73 -26.09
CA PRO A 539 -44.35 12.37 -25.64
C PRO A 539 -43.54 11.52 -26.63
N ALA A 540 -43.18 10.30 -26.22
CA ALA A 540 -43.02 9.16 -27.14
C ALA A 540 -43.23 7.83 -26.40
N GLU A 541 -44.12 7.00 -26.91
CA GLU A 541 -44.32 5.61 -26.48
C GLU A 541 -43.32 4.70 -27.21
N ILE A 542 -42.74 3.71 -26.52
CA ILE A 542 -42.22 2.48 -27.14
C ILE A 542 -42.64 1.31 -26.25
N GLU A 543 -43.57 0.50 -26.73
CA GLU A 543 -43.92 -0.79 -26.15
C GLU A 543 -42.90 -1.85 -26.59
N GLU A 544 -42.40 -2.68 -25.68
CA GLU A 544 -41.91 -4.04 -25.98
C GLU A 544 -42.13 -4.99 -24.76
N PRO A 545 -42.17 -6.32 -24.98
CA PRO A 545 -43.14 -7.15 -24.25
C PRO A 545 -42.64 -7.80 -22.94
N LEU A 546 -43.62 -8.03 -22.05
CA LEU A 546 -43.48 -8.81 -20.81
C LEU A 546 -43.01 -10.25 -21.09
N SER A 547 -41.83 -10.61 -20.58
CA SER A 547 -41.40 -12.00 -20.46
C SER A 547 -41.76 -12.56 -19.07
N GLN A 548 -42.52 -13.66 -19.06
CA GLN A 548 -42.91 -14.35 -17.83
C GLN A 548 -41.69 -15.07 -17.22
N SER A 549 -41.25 -14.66 -16.04
CA SER A 549 -40.23 -15.38 -15.27
C SER A 549 -40.87 -16.43 -14.36
N SER A 550 -40.44 -17.68 -14.48
CA SER A 550 -40.90 -18.79 -13.64
C SER A 550 -40.17 -18.82 -12.30
N SER A 551 -40.90 -19.11 -11.23
CA SER A 551 -40.40 -19.08 -9.85
C SER A 551 -39.33 -20.15 -9.58
N SER A 552 -38.10 -19.74 -9.28
CA SER A 552 -36.99 -20.63 -8.90
C SER A 552 -36.71 -20.63 -7.39
N ALA A 553 -37.73 -21.00 -6.60
CA ALA A 553 -37.67 -21.00 -5.13
C ALA A 553 -36.55 -21.88 -4.51
N GLY A 554 -36.01 -22.86 -5.25
CA GLY A 554 -34.98 -23.78 -4.75
C GLY A 554 -33.54 -23.24 -4.72
N ARG A 555 -33.24 -22.06 -5.30
CA ARG A 555 -31.85 -21.60 -5.46
C ARG A 555 -31.27 -20.87 -4.24
N PHE A 556 -32.12 -20.36 -3.34
CA PHE A 556 -31.68 -19.61 -2.15
C PHE A 556 -31.30 -20.50 -0.96
N GLU A 557 -32.01 -21.62 -0.75
CA GLU A 557 -31.77 -22.54 0.38
C GLU A 557 -30.34 -23.12 0.42
N LEU A 558 -29.79 -23.46 -0.76
CA LEU A 558 -28.42 -23.99 -0.86
C LEU A 558 -27.38 -22.91 -0.52
N HIS A 559 -27.66 -21.65 -0.90
CA HIS A 559 -26.79 -20.51 -0.66
C HIS A 559 -26.77 -20.11 0.82
N GLU A 560 -27.90 -20.28 1.52
CA GLU A 560 -28.01 -20.07 2.97
C GLU A 560 -27.29 -21.18 3.77
N LYS A 561 -27.46 -22.46 3.36
CA LYS A 561 -26.73 -23.59 3.95
C LYS A 561 -25.21 -23.48 3.75
N LEU A 562 -24.74 -23.01 2.60
CA LEU A 562 -23.31 -22.74 2.35
C LEU A 562 -22.76 -21.58 3.18
N ARG A 563 -23.49 -20.47 3.33
CA ARG A 563 -23.10 -19.36 4.23
C ARG A 563 -23.02 -19.81 5.69
N SER A 564 -24.00 -20.60 6.15
CA SER A 564 -24.02 -21.19 7.50
C SER A 564 -22.79 -22.08 7.75
N LEU A 565 -22.43 -22.95 6.81
CA LEU A 565 -21.24 -23.82 6.91
C LEU A 565 -19.92 -23.03 6.92
N LEU A 566 -19.81 -21.96 6.13
CA LEU A 566 -18.62 -21.09 6.13
C LEU A 566 -18.50 -20.32 7.47
N SER A 567 -19.60 -19.79 7.99
CA SER A 567 -19.67 -19.19 9.33
C SER A 567 -19.30 -20.19 10.44
N HIS A 568 -19.72 -21.45 10.34
CA HIS A 568 -19.33 -22.50 11.29
C HIS A 568 -17.84 -22.83 11.21
N LYS A 569 -17.27 -23.00 10.02
CA LYS A 569 -15.83 -23.28 9.82
C LYS A 569 -14.94 -22.13 10.30
N TYR A 570 -15.38 -20.90 10.09
CA TYR A 570 -14.70 -19.72 10.61
C TYR A 570 -14.78 -19.65 12.15
N ARG A 571 -15.94 -19.96 12.75
CA ARG A 571 -16.08 -20.06 14.22
C ARG A 571 -15.26 -21.18 14.85
N GLU A 572 -15.14 -22.35 14.23
CA GLU A 572 -14.20 -23.41 14.66
C GLU A 572 -12.76 -22.87 14.70
N ARG A 573 -12.34 -22.16 13.65
CA ARG A 573 -11.00 -21.56 13.57
C ARG A 573 -10.77 -20.48 14.62
N LYS A 574 -11.72 -19.56 14.80
CA LYS A 574 -11.64 -18.47 15.79
C LYS A 574 -11.62 -19.02 17.22
N ALA A 575 -12.42 -20.05 17.53
CA ALA A 575 -12.40 -20.72 18.82
C ALA A 575 -11.06 -21.42 19.11
N ILE A 576 -10.38 -21.95 18.08
CA ILE A 576 -9.01 -22.48 18.21
C ILE A 576 -8.02 -21.33 18.48
N GLU A 577 -8.07 -20.24 17.72
CA GLU A 577 -7.20 -19.07 17.88
C GLU A 577 -7.40 -18.40 19.27
N GLU A 578 -8.63 -18.29 19.77
CA GLU A 578 -8.95 -17.80 21.13
C GLU A 578 -8.49 -18.77 22.24
N ALA A 579 -8.62 -20.09 22.04
CA ALA A 579 -8.16 -21.09 23.01
C ALA A 579 -6.64 -21.09 23.21
N PHE A 580 -5.87 -20.64 22.21
CA PHE A 580 -4.42 -20.44 22.33
C PHE A 580 -4.01 -19.05 22.84
N SER A 581 -4.96 -18.12 23.03
CA SER A 581 -4.69 -16.71 23.34
C SER A 581 -4.93 -16.32 24.81
N GLN A 582 -5.47 -17.20 25.66
CA GLN A 582 -5.69 -16.88 27.08
C GLN A 582 -4.41 -17.03 27.94
N PRO A 583 -4.01 -16.01 28.72
CA PRO A 583 -2.90 -16.14 29.67
C PRO A 583 -3.33 -16.96 30.88
N ALA A 584 -2.49 -17.92 31.29
CA ALA A 584 -2.80 -18.79 32.43
C ALA A 584 -2.79 -18.03 33.76
N GLU A 585 -3.95 -17.94 34.43
CA GLU A 585 -4.04 -17.47 35.81
C GLU A 585 -3.26 -18.41 36.74
N THR A 586 -2.36 -17.85 37.54
CA THR A 586 -1.58 -18.60 38.53
C THR A 586 -2.35 -18.73 39.84
N SER A 587 -2.42 -19.95 40.37
CA SER A 587 -2.81 -20.23 41.76
C SER A 587 -2.05 -21.45 42.28
N PRO A 588 -1.84 -21.57 43.60
CA PRO A 588 -0.48 -21.80 44.09
C PRO A 588 -0.08 -23.25 44.31
N SER A 589 1.24 -23.44 44.35
CA SER A 589 1.94 -24.70 44.61
C SER A 589 1.69 -25.27 46.00
N SER A 590 1.51 -26.59 46.07
CA SER A 590 1.89 -27.39 47.24
C SER A 590 2.93 -28.44 46.82
N SER A 591 3.99 -28.58 47.62
CA SER A 591 5.14 -29.46 47.38
C SER A 591 4.84 -30.90 47.76
N PHE A 592 5.44 -31.88 47.07
CA PHE A 592 6.22 -32.97 47.69
C PHE A 592 7.09 -33.68 46.62
N ALA A 593 8.14 -34.37 47.06
CA ALA A 593 9.25 -34.85 46.22
C ALA A 593 9.44 -36.37 46.30
N GLU A 594 10.07 -36.93 45.25
CA GLU A 594 10.96 -38.12 45.27
C GLU A 594 10.32 -39.49 45.67
N GLU A 595 10.83 -40.68 45.31
CA GLU A 595 12.15 -41.05 44.79
C GLU A 595 12.17 -42.43 44.05
N SER A 596 13.20 -42.64 43.22
CA SER A 596 13.99 -43.90 43.08
C SER A 596 13.57 -45.11 42.20
N SER A 597 14.53 -45.51 41.34
CA SER A 597 14.93 -46.88 40.93
C SER A 597 13.97 -47.75 40.07
N GLY A 598 14.45 -48.67 39.21
CA GLY A 598 15.83 -48.95 38.77
C GLY A 598 15.98 -50.25 37.94
N TYR A 599 17.17 -50.43 37.38
CA TYR A 599 17.76 -51.68 36.84
C TYR A 599 17.38 -52.27 35.45
N GLN A 600 18.40 -52.93 34.91
CA GLN A 600 18.67 -53.51 33.58
C GLN A 600 18.81 -55.07 33.74
N PRO A 601 19.34 -55.91 32.79
CA PRO A 601 19.55 -55.83 31.33
C PRO A 601 19.29 -57.17 30.54
N ALA A 602 19.66 -57.19 29.23
CA ALA A 602 20.56 -58.19 28.59
C ALA A 602 20.07 -59.25 27.54
N ARG A 603 20.85 -59.35 26.44
CA ARG A 603 21.13 -60.49 25.51
C ARG A 603 20.01 -61.02 24.58
N ALA A 604 20.27 -61.61 23.40
CA ALA A 604 21.42 -61.58 22.46
C ALA A 604 21.08 -62.25 21.09
N SER A 605 21.81 -61.89 20.02
CA SER A 605 22.26 -62.69 18.83
C SER A 605 21.35 -63.69 18.07
N ILE A 606 21.36 -63.63 16.72
CA ILE A 606 21.82 -64.73 15.79
C ILE A 606 21.61 -64.38 14.28
N ASP A 607 22.67 -64.63 13.50
CA ASP A 607 22.89 -65.01 12.08
C ASP A 607 21.97 -64.67 10.88
N ARG A 608 22.59 -64.68 9.68
CA ARG A 608 22.04 -64.26 8.38
C ARG A 608 22.71 -65.00 7.22
N GLU A 609 21.98 -65.84 6.47
CA GLU A 609 22.45 -66.42 5.19
C GLU A 609 21.40 -66.39 4.06
N THR A 610 21.90 -66.01 2.88
CA THR A 610 21.57 -66.38 1.49
C THR A 610 20.22 -67.01 1.09
N SER A 611 19.51 -66.39 0.13
CA SER A 611 19.42 -66.88 -1.27
C SER A 611 18.32 -66.16 -2.10
N VAL A 612 18.38 -66.32 -3.44
CA VAL A 612 17.52 -65.63 -4.45
C VAL A 612 16.70 -66.67 -5.23
N VAL A 613 15.37 -66.54 -5.27
CA VAL A 613 14.50 -67.06 -6.36
C VAL A 613 13.25 -66.16 -6.49
N VAL A 614 12.75 -65.99 -7.72
CA VAL A 614 11.49 -65.32 -8.10
C VAL A 614 10.60 -66.36 -8.79
N PRO A 615 9.29 -66.44 -8.47
CA PRO A 615 8.28 -66.04 -9.47
C PRO A 615 7.00 -65.38 -8.92
N SER A 616 6.26 -64.78 -9.86
CA SER A 616 4.91 -64.19 -9.83
C SER A 616 3.84 -65.06 -9.11
N THR A 617 2.64 -64.59 -8.70
CA THR A 617 1.75 -63.58 -9.32
C THR A 617 0.65 -63.13 -8.32
N ASP A 618 0.05 -61.94 -8.53
CA ASP A 618 -1.26 -61.44 -8.08
C ASP A 618 -1.97 -62.01 -6.81
N GLN A 619 -2.21 -61.15 -5.80
CA GLN A 619 -3.49 -60.42 -5.60
C GLN A 619 -3.43 -59.49 -4.35
N ALA A 620 -4.48 -58.69 -4.12
CA ALA A 620 -4.46 -57.46 -3.30
C ALA A 620 -4.68 -57.66 -1.77
N PRO A 621 -4.37 -56.65 -0.92
CA PRO A 621 -4.45 -56.75 0.54
C PRO A 621 -5.69 -56.08 1.18
N GLU A 622 -6.02 -56.51 2.40
CA GLU A 622 -6.82 -55.73 3.39
C GLU A 622 -6.09 -55.63 4.75
N THR A 623 -6.53 -54.68 5.58
CA THR A 623 -5.73 -54.02 6.65
C THR A 623 -6.04 -54.40 8.10
N ILE A 624 -5.07 -54.17 9.00
CA ILE A 624 -5.22 -54.07 10.47
C ILE A 624 -5.03 -52.59 10.91
N PRO A 625 -5.75 -52.06 11.92
CA PRO A 625 -5.59 -50.69 12.44
C PRO A 625 -5.01 -50.57 13.88
N SER A 626 -4.62 -49.34 14.24
CA SER A 626 -5.06 -48.59 15.47
C SER A 626 -4.03 -48.14 16.53
N HIS A 627 -4.21 -46.95 17.14
CA HIS A 627 -3.51 -46.49 18.36
C HIS A 627 -2.46 -45.36 18.16
N GLN A 628 -1.16 -45.64 18.33
CA GLN A 628 -0.09 -44.78 17.79
C GLN A 628 -0.05 -44.92 16.26
N ALA A 629 -0.39 -46.12 15.79
CA ALA A 629 -1.07 -46.35 14.52
C ALA A 629 -2.50 -45.76 14.52
N GLU A 630 -2.66 -44.47 14.88
CA GLU A 630 -3.85 -43.62 14.64
C GLU A 630 -3.44 -42.21 14.23
N LEU A 631 -2.27 -41.68 14.66
CA LEU A 631 -1.59 -40.57 13.97
C LEU A 631 -0.52 -41.08 12.98
N LEU A 632 0.20 -42.14 13.34
CA LEU A 632 0.94 -42.93 12.34
C LEU A 632 0.04 -43.92 11.60
N ASP A 633 -1.21 -44.20 12.02
CA ASP A 633 -2.21 -44.62 11.02
C ASP A 633 -2.81 -43.42 10.33
N ALA A 634 -3.01 -42.22 10.89
CA ALA A 634 -3.45 -41.11 10.02
C ALA A 634 -2.43 -40.91 8.89
N LEU A 635 -1.13 -41.03 9.16
CA LEU A 635 -0.06 -40.97 8.17
C LEU A 635 0.16 -42.27 7.35
N LYS A 636 -0.38 -43.44 7.76
CA LYS A 636 -0.44 -44.69 6.93
C LYS A 636 -1.80 -44.95 6.24
N LYS A 637 -2.89 -44.33 6.73
CA LYS A 637 -4.30 -44.30 6.26
C LYS A 637 -4.60 -43.08 5.41
N LEU A 638 -3.72 -42.08 5.44
CA LEU A 638 -3.23 -41.43 4.23
C LEU A 638 -2.56 -42.51 3.38
N LYS A 639 -3.40 -43.44 2.91
CA LYS A 639 -3.06 -44.44 1.91
C LYS A 639 -2.45 -43.66 0.76
N PRO A 640 -1.37 -44.15 0.13
CA PRO A 640 -0.84 -43.53 -1.07
C PRO A 640 -2.02 -43.24 -1.99
N ARG A 641 -2.26 -41.96 -2.27
CA ARG A 641 -3.49 -41.51 -2.95
C ARG A 641 -3.63 -42.35 -4.21
N LYS A 642 -4.86 -42.80 -4.55
CA LYS A 642 -5.17 -43.53 -5.82
C LYS A 642 -4.42 -42.85 -6.95
N LYS A 643 -3.24 -43.41 -7.33
CA LYS A 643 -2.12 -42.68 -7.96
C LYS A 643 -2.38 -41.18 -8.04
N SER A 644 -1.77 -40.37 -7.18
CA SER A 644 -1.75 -38.91 -7.30
C SER A 644 -1.68 -38.49 -8.78
N GLU A 645 -2.28 -37.36 -9.14
CA GLU A 645 -2.27 -36.95 -10.56
C GLU A 645 -0.84 -36.89 -11.13
N LEU A 646 0.15 -36.69 -10.26
CA LEU A 646 1.58 -36.91 -10.51
C LEU A 646 1.91 -38.37 -10.89
N SER A 647 1.66 -39.36 -10.02
CA SER A 647 1.86 -40.79 -10.31
C SER A 647 1.07 -41.32 -11.50
N LYS A 648 -0.12 -40.77 -11.81
CA LYS A 648 -0.85 -41.07 -13.05
C LYS A 648 -0.13 -40.56 -14.29
N ARG A 649 0.46 -39.36 -14.20
CA ARG A 649 1.30 -38.74 -15.24
C ARG A 649 2.71 -39.36 -15.33
N GLY A 650 2.97 -40.44 -14.58
CA GLY A 650 4.23 -41.19 -14.64
C GLY A 650 5.36 -40.61 -13.80
N VAL A 651 5.06 -39.69 -12.88
CA VAL A 651 6.00 -39.24 -11.84
C VAL A 651 6.29 -40.41 -10.90
N VAL A 652 7.54 -40.52 -10.47
CA VAL A 652 8.05 -41.57 -9.56
C VAL A 652 8.69 -40.96 -8.31
N ARG A 653 9.17 -39.71 -8.39
CA ARG A 653 9.73 -38.97 -7.25
C ARG A 653 9.45 -37.48 -7.39
N VAL A 654 9.38 -36.79 -6.26
CA VAL A 654 9.21 -35.34 -6.19
C VAL A 654 10.37 -34.76 -5.40
N ILE A 655 11.27 -34.04 -6.07
CA ILE A 655 12.43 -33.41 -5.44
C ILE A 655 12.10 -31.95 -5.14
N TYR A 656 12.27 -31.51 -3.90
CA TYR A 656 12.17 -30.11 -3.57
C TYR A 656 13.44 -29.36 -3.92
N HIS A 657 13.26 -28.14 -4.41
CA HIS A 657 14.33 -27.18 -4.64
C HIS A 657 13.92 -25.83 -4.03
N ALA A 658 14.60 -25.36 -3.00
CA ALA A 658 14.51 -23.98 -2.54
C ALA A 658 15.45 -23.14 -3.41
N THR A 659 14.88 -22.37 -4.34
CA THR A 659 15.64 -21.64 -5.36
C THR A 659 16.21 -20.33 -4.85
N ILE A 660 15.48 -19.60 -3.99
CA ILE A 660 15.95 -18.36 -3.35
C ILE A 660 15.47 -18.39 -1.88
N ASP A 661 16.38 -18.00 -0.98
CA ASP A 661 16.22 -17.94 0.48
C ASP A 661 16.13 -19.25 1.28
N LYS A 662 17.23 -20.01 1.22
CA LYS A 662 17.63 -20.91 2.32
C LYS A 662 17.90 -20.17 3.63
N GLU A 663 18.16 -18.86 3.59
CA GLU A 663 18.50 -18.06 4.77
C GLU A 663 17.27 -17.42 5.44
N LEU A 664 16.24 -17.03 4.68
CA LEU A 664 15.02 -16.42 5.26
C LEU A 664 13.95 -17.44 5.68
N CYS A 665 13.88 -18.61 5.06
CA CYS A 665 12.89 -19.64 5.38
C CYS A 665 13.52 -20.98 5.79
N PRO A 666 13.64 -21.24 7.10
CA PRO A 666 14.20 -22.50 7.60
C PRO A 666 13.44 -23.76 7.17
N LEU A 667 12.14 -23.66 6.83
CA LEU A 667 11.37 -24.77 6.28
C LEU A 667 11.74 -25.06 4.80
N CYS A 668 11.96 -24.02 3.98
CA CYS A 668 12.47 -24.20 2.62
C CYS A 668 13.92 -24.71 2.64
N ALA A 669 14.76 -24.20 3.54
CA ALA A 669 16.13 -24.67 3.72
C ALA A 669 16.19 -26.17 4.12
N TYR A 670 15.28 -26.61 5.00
CA TYR A 670 15.17 -28.01 5.42
C TYR A 670 14.62 -28.91 4.30
N LEU A 671 13.65 -28.43 3.52
CA LEU A 671 13.05 -29.22 2.45
C LEU A 671 13.88 -29.24 1.16
N ASP A 672 14.87 -28.35 0.99
CA ASP A 672 15.73 -28.34 -0.20
C ASP A 672 16.49 -29.66 -0.42
N GLY A 673 16.43 -30.18 -1.65
CA GLY A 673 16.98 -31.48 -2.01
C GLY A 673 16.21 -32.68 -1.47
N MET A 674 15.14 -32.49 -0.66
CA MET A 674 14.36 -33.62 -0.17
C MET A 674 13.57 -34.29 -1.30
N VAL A 675 13.71 -35.61 -1.36
CA VAL A 675 13.04 -36.47 -2.34
C VAL A 675 11.86 -37.15 -1.63
N MET A 676 10.65 -36.84 -2.07
CA MET A 676 9.40 -37.42 -1.58
C MET A 676 8.79 -38.37 -2.63
N ASP A 677 7.98 -39.33 -2.20
CA ASP A 677 7.15 -40.12 -3.12
C ASP A 677 5.96 -39.25 -3.59
N PRO A 678 5.62 -39.22 -4.90
CA PRO A 678 4.46 -38.49 -5.40
C PRO A 678 3.14 -38.87 -4.74
N ASP A 679 3.02 -40.08 -4.18
CA ASP A 679 1.82 -40.54 -3.48
C ASP A 679 1.86 -40.34 -1.95
N ASP A 680 2.97 -39.83 -1.39
CA ASP A 680 3.10 -39.48 0.04
C ASP A 680 2.30 -38.22 0.39
N PRO A 681 1.50 -38.20 1.46
CA PRO A 681 0.75 -37.01 1.88
C PRO A 681 1.62 -35.77 2.20
N ALA A 682 2.89 -35.93 2.59
CA ALA A 682 3.84 -34.83 2.73
C ALA A 682 4.00 -34.06 1.40
N THR A 683 3.89 -34.77 0.27
CA THR A 683 3.88 -34.24 -1.10
C THR A 683 2.57 -33.51 -1.45
N ASP A 684 1.60 -33.40 -0.54
CA ASP A 684 0.50 -32.43 -0.64
C ASP A 684 0.63 -31.34 0.42
N ILE A 685 0.97 -31.70 1.66
CA ILE A 685 1.09 -30.77 2.80
C ILE A 685 2.13 -29.68 2.57
N PHE A 686 3.28 -30.01 1.98
CA PHE A 686 4.38 -29.05 1.79
C PHE A 686 4.31 -28.25 0.48
N SER A 687 3.17 -28.27 -0.23
CA SER A 687 3.04 -27.68 -1.58
C SER A 687 3.45 -26.20 -1.63
N PRO A 688 4.42 -25.82 -2.49
CA PRO A 688 4.79 -24.42 -2.65
C PRO A 688 3.63 -23.51 -3.04
N PRO A 689 3.61 -22.25 -2.58
CA PRO A 689 4.59 -21.64 -1.67
C PRO A 689 4.34 -22.08 -0.22
N LEU A 690 5.39 -22.58 0.45
CA LEU A 690 5.34 -23.01 1.85
C LEU A 690 5.05 -21.85 2.82
N PHE A 691 5.50 -20.66 2.45
CA PHE A 691 5.42 -19.42 3.19
C PHE A 691 5.27 -18.26 2.19
N PRO A 692 4.56 -17.17 2.54
CA PRO A 692 4.56 -15.95 1.73
C PRO A 692 5.99 -15.46 1.48
N GLY A 693 6.35 -15.23 0.21
CA GLY A 693 7.68 -14.77 -0.21
C GLY A 693 8.72 -15.87 -0.51
N CYS A 694 8.44 -17.14 -0.22
CA CYS A 694 9.42 -18.22 -0.46
C CYS A 694 9.35 -18.78 -1.88
N THR A 695 10.48 -18.79 -2.60
CA THR A 695 10.59 -19.48 -3.89
C THR A 695 11.13 -20.91 -3.70
N CYS A 696 10.22 -21.82 -3.38
CA CYS A 696 10.48 -23.25 -3.45
C CYS A 696 9.71 -23.86 -4.62
N ARG A 697 10.30 -24.84 -5.31
CA ARG A 697 9.67 -25.58 -6.42
C ARG A 697 9.82 -27.08 -6.22
N ARG A 698 9.03 -27.84 -6.98
CA ARG A 698 9.11 -29.30 -7.06
C ARG A 698 9.55 -29.72 -8.45
N GLU A 699 10.56 -30.56 -8.51
CA GLU A 699 10.97 -31.29 -9.71
C GLU A 699 10.33 -32.68 -9.67
N TYR A 700 9.61 -33.03 -10.73
CA TYR A 700 8.86 -34.28 -10.83
C TYR A 700 9.61 -35.27 -11.73
N VAL A 701 10.32 -36.23 -11.12
CA VAL A 701 11.12 -37.23 -11.83
C VAL A 701 10.18 -38.25 -12.49
N LEU A 702 10.24 -38.40 -13.81
CA LEU A 702 9.37 -39.31 -14.56
C LEU A 702 9.97 -40.71 -14.69
N LYS A 703 9.11 -41.73 -14.81
CA LYS A 703 9.49 -43.16 -14.92
C LYS A 703 10.34 -43.48 -16.16
N THR A 704 10.38 -42.58 -17.14
CA THR A 704 11.19 -42.67 -18.36
C THR A 704 12.66 -42.31 -18.14
N GLU A 705 13.02 -41.71 -17.00
CA GLU A 705 14.38 -41.28 -16.71
C GLU A 705 15.24 -42.39 -16.10
N LYS A 706 16.50 -42.49 -16.53
CA LYS A 706 17.40 -43.59 -16.13
C LYS A 706 17.84 -43.45 -14.66
N PRO A 707 17.73 -44.52 -13.83
CA PRO A 707 18.03 -44.47 -12.40
C PRO A 707 19.43 -43.99 -12.01
N SER A 708 20.41 -44.08 -12.92
CA SER A 708 21.80 -43.65 -12.69
C SER A 708 21.99 -42.13 -12.57
N LYS A 709 20.95 -41.32 -12.77
CA LYS A 709 20.98 -39.87 -12.55
C LYS A 709 20.34 -39.42 -11.23
N TRP A 710 19.79 -40.34 -10.43
CA TRP A 710 19.04 -39.97 -9.23
C TRP A 710 19.96 -39.65 -8.05
N PRO A 711 19.75 -38.54 -7.31
CA PRO A 711 20.45 -38.30 -6.06
C PRO A 711 20.05 -39.36 -5.02
N GLN A 712 21.03 -39.88 -4.27
CA GLN A 712 20.77 -40.63 -3.05
C GLN A 712 20.56 -39.64 -1.91
N VAL A 713 19.42 -39.75 -1.23
CA VAL A 713 19.10 -38.94 -0.05
C VAL A 713 18.53 -39.86 1.03
N SER A 714 19.11 -39.81 2.23
CA SER A 714 18.62 -40.52 3.41
C SER A 714 17.76 -39.59 4.26
N PHE A 715 16.54 -40.01 4.58
CA PHE A 715 15.63 -39.22 5.40
C PHE A 715 16.10 -39.19 6.86
N THR A 716 16.20 -37.99 7.44
CA THR A 716 16.22 -37.77 8.89
C THR A 716 15.19 -36.70 9.20
N PHE A 717 14.41 -36.88 10.28
CA PHE A 717 13.42 -35.90 10.72
C PHE A 717 14.11 -34.56 11.06
N PRO A 718 13.40 -33.41 10.99
CA PRO A 718 13.97 -32.14 11.36
C PRO A 718 14.41 -32.16 12.82
N SER A 719 15.48 -31.45 13.16
CA SER A 719 15.90 -31.37 14.56
C SER A 719 14.77 -30.76 15.41
N LYS A 720 14.73 -31.09 16.70
CA LYS A 720 13.73 -30.53 17.62
C LYS A 720 13.81 -29.00 17.70
N GLU A 721 14.96 -28.40 17.40
CA GLU A 721 15.13 -26.95 17.29
C GLU A 721 14.38 -26.37 16.09
N LEU A 722 14.38 -27.11 14.96
CA LEU A 722 13.47 -27.01 13.81
C LEU A 722 12.03 -26.65 14.21
N LEU A 723 11.41 -27.63 14.85
CA LEU A 723 10.01 -27.60 15.25
C LEU A 723 9.78 -26.58 16.37
N GLY A 724 10.71 -26.44 17.31
CA GLY A 724 10.66 -25.44 18.37
C GLY A 724 10.80 -23.99 17.89
N TYR A 725 11.47 -23.74 16.76
CA TYR A 725 11.51 -22.42 16.12
C TYR A 725 10.19 -22.10 15.42
N LEU A 726 9.60 -23.07 14.70
CA LEU A 726 8.30 -22.88 14.06
C LEU A 726 7.18 -22.66 15.09
N GLN A 727 7.17 -23.41 16.19
CA GLN A 727 6.25 -23.20 17.35
C GLN A 727 6.52 -21.93 18.18
N LYS A 728 7.61 -21.20 17.91
CA LYS A 728 7.89 -19.91 18.55
C LYS A 728 7.55 -18.71 17.67
N LYS A 729 7.21 -18.96 16.40
CA LYS A 729 6.97 -17.93 15.39
C LYS A 729 5.55 -17.98 14.80
N PHE A 730 4.80 -19.03 15.17
CA PHE A 730 3.39 -19.34 14.88
C PHE A 730 2.77 -19.98 16.12
#